data_AF-A0A523T2Z0-F1
#
_entry.id   AF-A0A523T2Z0-F1
#
_cell.length_a   1.000
_cell.length_b   1.000
_cell.length_c   1.000
_cell.angle_alpha   90.00
_cell.angle_beta   90.00
_cell.angle_gamma   90.00
#
_symmetry.space_group_name_H-M   'P 1'
#
loop_
_entity.id
_entity.type
_entity.pdbx_description
1 polymer ?
#
loop_
_entity_poly.entity_id
_entity_poly.type
_entity_poly.pdbx_seq_one_letter_code
_entity_poly.pdbx_strand_id
1 'polypeptide(L)'
;MKKKLLIFLLLFFQFFLLQLLPSKKSVKELPTHHRKWFEEEVVYIITDKEKDVFLQLGSDRERNLFMVAFWKIRDPISGTVENEFKKEHYRRIAYADKFYGRETTRQGWRTDRGRIYIILGPPISIDRFPDRMALKPAEIWFYQGNPDYGFPAAFNLVFYKRAGIGEHRLYSPVQNGPIDLLRDTLIIERDGRSRHLSPSDYEGVYQELFKLAPVLALNSLTLIPGEMVVPGHLSLASEILISNIYSYPQKKVDDEYAEKLLRYKDIVEVEYTANYIYSDVLVKIFQDPSGIFFVHYAIEPSQLSIVEFENEYIANFKIIGKVSDLEGKTIFQYEKNLPLSFKENQLQEIKTQSYSIQDMIPLIPGHYKFDVILKNTISKEFTSFEKDITIPPDISSLQMTPLFLGYKVEKSSTPLEVNKPFYIENHQIFSQPRSIFLPRENLAVFFQIFGLSDFLREEGTLKFFFIKNGEVFFEKEKKINEYQEKRNFLEVFPLENFKPASYEIKVFLLDKNNKEILFENEYFDITPIVGLPRPWIFAKVMPTSKNIEYYFILGNQFLSKGDLDKARDYLERAYRNNPVSIKYAMSVSDVYFRLKKYREVKEILTPFLDNQKENFEFLKLLGKSCQSLSEFEEAISYYKQYLDHMGTNLEILNSIGTCYYLLGDMAQALVAWEKSLEINPNQEK
;
A
#
# COMPACT_ATOMS: atom_id res chain seq x y z
N MET A 1 -37.14 28.16 13.30
CA MET A 1 -36.15 27.49 14.19
C MET A 1 -35.55 26.20 13.63
N LYS A 2 -36.32 25.32 12.95
CA LYS A 2 -35.83 24.01 12.46
C LYS A 2 -34.68 24.05 11.41
N LYS A 3 -34.61 25.05 10.54
CA LYS A 3 -33.50 25.17 9.54
C LYS A 3 -32.14 25.58 10.16
N LYS A 4 -32.13 26.37 11.25
CA LYS A 4 -30.88 26.73 11.96
C LYS A 4 -30.33 25.55 12.79
N LEU A 5 -31.21 24.69 13.31
CA LEU A 5 -30.83 23.48 14.03
C LEU A 5 -30.22 22.41 13.11
N LEU A 6 -30.73 22.29 11.87
CA LEU A 6 -30.21 21.34 10.88
C LEU A 6 -28.82 21.74 10.37
N ILE A 7 -28.56 23.04 10.19
CA ILE A 7 -27.25 23.58 9.80
C ILE A 7 -26.24 23.43 10.94
N PHE A 8 -26.68 23.59 12.20
CA PHE A 8 -25.82 23.36 13.37
C PHE A 8 -25.48 21.87 13.55
N LEU A 9 -26.42 20.95 13.31
CA LEU A 9 -26.17 19.50 13.32
C LEU A 9 -25.22 19.05 12.19
N LEU A 10 -25.36 19.62 10.98
CA LEU A 10 -24.47 19.32 9.85
C LEU A 10 -23.03 19.82 10.09
N LEU A 11 -22.86 20.98 10.74
CA LEU A 11 -21.55 21.49 11.14
C LEU A 11 -20.95 20.72 12.34
N PHE A 12 -21.79 20.24 13.27
CA PHE A 12 -21.34 19.38 14.38
C PHE A 12 -20.91 17.98 13.89
N PHE A 13 -21.58 17.45 12.85
CA PHE A 13 -21.23 16.17 12.22
C PHE A 13 -19.94 16.26 11.39
N GLN A 14 -19.69 17.39 10.72
CA GLN A 14 -18.40 17.66 10.08
C GLN A 14 -17.24 17.81 11.08
N PHE A 15 -17.52 18.26 12.32
CA PHE A 15 -16.50 18.36 13.37
C PHE A 15 -16.16 17.00 14.01
N PHE A 16 -17.10 16.07 14.06
CA PHE A 16 -16.88 14.71 14.61
C PHE A 16 -16.21 13.76 13.60
N LEU A 17 -16.42 13.96 12.29
CA LEU A 17 -15.75 13.18 11.25
C LEU A 17 -14.24 13.46 11.10
N LEU A 18 -13.73 14.55 11.69
CA LEU A 18 -12.29 14.83 11.73
C LEU A 18 -11.57 14.22 12.96
N GLN A 19 -12.28 13.60 13.91
CA GLN A 19 -11.67 13.11 15.17
C GLN A 19 -11.18 11.66 15.14
N LEU A 20 -11.27 10.96 14.01
CA LEU A 20 -10.78 9.57 13.87
C LEU A 20 -9.50 9.43 13.02
N LEU A 21 -8.86 10.53 12.66
CA LEU A 21 -7.44 10.51 12.31
C LEU A 21 -6.64 10.66 13.60
N PRO A 22 -5.61 9.82 13.86
CA PRO A 22 -4.72 10.04 15.00
C PRO A 22 -4.23 11.49 14.94
N SER A 23 -4.53 12.28 15.98
CA SER A 23 -4.12 13.68 16.01
C SER A 23 -2.61 13.74 15.89
N LYS A 24 -2.07 14.35 14.82
CA LYS A 24 -0.63 14.55 14.66
C LYS A 24 -0.10 15.24 15.92
N LYS A 25 0.75 14.55 16.69
CA LYS A 25 1.37 15.17 17.87
C LYS A 25 2.31 16.28 17.42
N SER A 26 2.37 17.35 18.20
CA SER A 26 3.40 18.36 17.99
C SER A 26 4.77 17.73 18.24
N VAL A 27 5.79 18.13 17.48
CA VAL A 27 7.17 17.66 17.70
C VAL A 27 7.66 17.95 19.14
N LYS A 28 7.11 19.01 19.75
CA LYS A 28 7.34 19.40 21.16
C LYS A 28 6.75 18.43 22.19
N GLU A 29 5.86 17.53 21.79
CA GLU A 29 5.25 16.52 22.66
C GLU A 29 6.01 15.18 22.62
N LEU A 30 6.98 15.04 21.71
CA LEU A 30 7.82 13.83 21.62
C LEU A 30 8.78 13.74 22.81
N PRO A 31 9.08 12.53 23.33
CA PRO A 31 10.16 12.31 24.28
C PRO A 31 11.51 12.83 23.76
N THR A 32 12.41 13.21 24.66
CA THR A 32 13.71 13.84 24.31
C THR A 32 14.52 13.04 23.31
N HIS A 33 14.60 11.71 23.49
CA HIS A 33 15.31 10.81 22.57
C HIS A 33 14.69 10.82 21.15
N HIS A 34 13.37 10.65 21.03
CA HIS A 34 12.69 10.65 19.73
C HIS A 34 12.72 12.01 19.05
N ARG A 35 12.60 13.09 19.83
CA ARG A 35 12.71 14.45 19.31
C ARG A 35 14.09 14.70 18.73
N LYS A 36 15.16 14.32 19.45
CA LYS A 36 16.54 14.46 18.96
C LYS A 36 16.75 13.66 17.67
N TRP A 37 16.31 12.40 17.65
CA TRP A 37 16.40 11.59 16.45
C TRP A 37 15.70 12.26 15.25
N PHE A 38 14.47 12.73 15.46
CA PHE A 38 13.63 13.33 14.43
C PHE A 38 14.12 14.72 13.94
N GLU A 39 14.47 15.61 14.85
CA GLU A 39 14.83 17.01 14.54
C GLU A 39 16.31 17.20 14.20
N GLU A 40 17.19 16.28 14.62
CA GLU A 40 18.64 16.43 14.47
C GLU A 40 19.25 15.31 13.64
N GLU A 41 18.98 14.05 14.01
CA GLU A 41 19.73 12.92 13.46
C GLU A 41 19.29 12.57 12.04
N VAL A 42 17.98 12.63 11.72
CA VAL A 42 17.46 12.24 10.39
C VAL A 42 16.83 13.38 9.59
N VAL A 43 16.87 14.62 10.10
CA VAL A 43 16.16 15.78 9.55
C VAL A 43 16.37 16.05 8.04
N TYR A 44 17.54 15.69 7.50
CA TYR A 44 17.85 15.86 6.08
C TYR A 44 17.56 14.63 5.21
N ILE A 45 17.25 13.48 5.79
CA ILE A 45 17.09 12.21 5.08
C ILE A 45 15.71 11.56 5.28
N ILE A 46 14.91 12.06 6.21
CA ILE A 46 13.53 11.64 6.46
C ILE A 46 12.57 12.30 5.44
N THR A 47 11.72 11.50 4.81
CA THR A 47 10.73 11.97 3.84
C THR A 47 9.56 12.65 4.53
N ASP A 48 8.76 13.42 3.78
CA ASP A 48 7.62 14.11 4.36
C ASP A 48 6.51 13.12 4.79
N LYS A 49 6.33 11.99 4.09
CA LYS A 49 5.41 10.92 4.53
C LYS A 49 5.92 10.23 5.79
N GLU A 50 7.21 9.90 5.86
CA GLU A 50 7.83 9.32 7.04
C GLU A 50 7.67 10.24 8.27
N LYS A 51 7.84 11.56 8.09
CA LYS A 51 7.60 12.54 9.16
C LYS A 51 6.16 12.48 9.65
N ASP A 52 5.22 12.52 8.72
CA ASP A 52 3.79 12.50 9.03
C ASP A 52 3.37 11.24 9.76
N VAL A 53 3.90 10.09 9.36
CA VAL A 53 3.66 8.81 10.05
C VAL A 53 4.26 8.82 11.45
N PHE A 54 5.51 9.24 11.60
CA PHE A 54 6.20 9.21 12.90
C PHE A 54 5.48 10.04 13.97
N LEU A 55 4.87 11.16 13.57
CA LEU A 55 4.08 12.04 14.45
C LEU A 55 2.70 11.47 14.82
N GLN A 56 2.18 10.50 14.05
CA GLN A 56 0.91 9.82 14.33
C GLN A 56 1.06 8.60 15.26
N LEU A 57 2.27 8.09 15.45
CA LEU A 57 2.53 6.96 16.35
C LEU A 57 2.20 7.36 17.80
N GLY A 58 1.41 6.54 18.49
CA GLY A 58 0.89 6.83 19.82
C GLY A 58 1.91 6.57 20.93
N SER A 59 2.70 5.50 20.79
CA SER A 59 3.61 4.99 21.83
C SER A 59 5.09 5.05 21.46
N ASP A 60 5.94 5.03 22.49
CA ASP A 60 7.40 5.02 22.34
C ASP A 60 7.90 3.71 21.71
N ARG A 61 7.20 2.61 21.98
CA ARG A 61 7.46 1.31 21.34
C ARG A 61 7.26 1.40 19.83
N GLU A 62 6.13 1.95 19.38
CA GLU A 62 5.84 2.16 17.95
C GLU A 62 6.91 3.04 17.28
N ARG A 63 7.31 4.14 17.93
CA ARG A 63 8.37 5.03 17.41
C ARG A 63 9.73 4.33 17.29
N ASN A 64 10.12 3.54 18.28
CA ASN A 64 11.37 2.79 18.22
C ASN A 64 11.38 1.78 17.06
N LEU A 65 10.25 1.12 16.79
CA LEU A 65 10.12 0.22 15.63
C LEU A 65 10.23 0.96 14.31
N PHE A 66 9.58 2.12 14.21
CA PHE A 66 9.73 2.98 13.05
C PHE A 66 11.19 3.36 12.79
N MET A 67 11.93 3.72 13.84
CA MET A 67 13.37 4.03 13.73
C MET A 67 14.19 2.83 13.23
N VAL A 68 13.89 1.61 13.67
CA VAL A 68 14.55 0.39 13.18
C VAL A 68 14.24 0.18 11.70
N ALA A 69 12.96 0.25 11.31
CA ALA A 69 12.51 0.10 9.92
C ALA A 69 13.15 1.15 9.00
N PHE A 70 13.19 2.40 9.45
CA PHE A 70 13.77 3.55 8.75
C PHE A 70 15.22 3.29 8.31
N TRP A 71 16.03 2.74 9.22
CA TRP A 71 17.41 2.40 8.90
C TRP A 71 17.51 1.17 8.01
N LYS A 72 16.71 0.12 8.29
CA LYS A 72 16.74 -1.13 7.54
C LYS A 72 16.49 -0.93 6.04
N ILE A 73 15.52 -0.08 5.69
CA ILE A 73 15.18 0.21 4.28
C ILE A 73 16.30 0.96 3.55
N ARG A 74 17.10 1.71 4.30
CA ARG A 74 18.27 2.44 3.79
C ARG A 74 19.56 1.60 3.85
N ASP A 75 19.48 0.32 4.21
CA ASP A 75 20.63 -0.58 4.24
C ASP A 75 20.99 -1.08 2.84
N PRO A 76 22.16 -0.72 2.29
CA PRO A 76 22.58 -1.22 0.97
C PRO A 76 22.95 -2.71 1.00
N ILE A 77 23.26 -3.29 2.18
CA ILE A 77 23.72 -4.69 2.30
C ILE A 77 23.09 -5.32 3.55
N SER A 78 21.90 -5.91 3.36
CA SER A 78 21.11 -6.57 4.41
C SER A 78 21.78 -7.77 5.11
N GLY A 79 22.94 -8.22 4.63
CA GLY A 79 23.71 -9.34 5.20
C GLY A 79 24.84 -8.95 6.16
N THR A 80 25.07 -7.65 6.40
CA THR A 80 26.09 -7.18 7.36
C THR A 80 25.49 -6.96 8.75
N VAL A 81 26.29 -7.14 9.81
CA VAL A 81 25.83 -6.94 11.20
C VAL A 81 25.53 -5.45 11.49
N GLU A 82 26.24 -4.55 10.81
CA GLU A 82 26.07 -3.10 10.95
C GLU A 82 25.52 -2.49 9.66
N ASN A 83 24.52 -1.64 9.77
CA ASN A 83 24.01 -0.87 8.65
C ASN A 83 25.03 0.19 8.21
N GLU A 84 25.69 -0.05 7.07
CA GLU A 84 26.77 0.80 6.58
C GLU A 84 26.31 2.23 6.23
N PHE A 85 25.09 2.38 5.70
CA PHE A 85 24.51 3.69 5.41
C PHE A 85 24.31 4.51 6.69
N LYS A 86 23.74 3.89 7.73
CA LYS A 86 23.53 4.49 9.05
C LYS A 86 24.87 4.95 9.63
N LYS A 87 25.89 4.09 9.59
CA LYS A 87 27.24 4.39 10.09
C LYS A 87 27.87 5.57 9.37
N GLU A 88 27.84 5.58 8.03
CA GLU A 88 28.35 6.68 7.23
C GLU A 88 27.56 7.97 7.46
N HIS A 89 26.24 7.91 7.61
CA HIS A 89 25.40 9.07 7.92
C HIS A 89 25.79 9.74 9.23
N TYR A 90 25.92 8.97 10.32
CA TYR A 90 26.40 9.53 11.59
C TYR A 90 27.84 10.03 11.52
N ARG A 91 28.71 9.38 10.72
CA ARG A 91 30.07 9.87 10.46
C ARG A 91 30.04 11.26 9.81
N ARG A 92 29.14 11.50 8.87
CA ARG A 92 28.97 12.80 8.20
C ARG A 92 28.44 13.88 9.14
N ILE A 93 27.49 13.56 10.02
CA ILE A 93 27.01 14.49 11.06
C ILE A 93 28.18 14.88 11.98
N ALA A 94 28.92 13.90 12.50
CA ALA A 94 30.05 14.15 13.38
C ALA A 94 31.16 14.97 12.69
N TYR A 95 31.41 14.71 11.40
CA TYR A 95 32.33 15.51 10.59
C TYR A 95 31.83 16.95 10.47
N ALA A 96 30.55 17.14 10.11
CA ALA A 96 29.96 18.45 9.94
C ALA A 96 30.05 19.28 11.23
N ASP A 97 29.74 18.69 12.38
CA ASP A 97 29.87 19.36 13.68
C ASP A 97 31.31 19.71 14.03
N LYS A 98 32.24 18.78 13.78
CA LYS A 98 33.65 18.98 14.10
C LYS A 98 34.31 20.08 13.26
N PHE A 99 33.94 20.20 11.98
CA PHE A 99 34.65 21.06 11.02
C PHE A 99 33.87 22.31 10.61
N TYR A 100 32.54 22.24 10.51
CA TYR A 100 31.72 23.36 10.05
C TYR A 100 31.02 24.12 11.19
N GLY A 101 31.04 23.61 12.42
CA GLY A 101 30.51 24.30 13.60
C GLY A 101 31.46 25.32 14.25
N ARG A 102 32.75 25.35 13.88
CA ARG A 102 33.77 26.16 14.58
C ARG A 102 33.62 27.67 14.38
N GLU A 103 33.02 28.09 13.28
CA GLU A 103 32.94 29.49 12.84
C GLU A 103 31.54 30.10 13.06
N THR A 104 30.66 29.42 13.80
CA THR A 104 29.25 29.80 14.01
C THR A 104 28.81 29.48 15.43
N THR A 105 27.71 30.10 15.86
CA THR A 105 27.07 29.80 17.17
C THR A 105 26.13 28.59 17.10
N ARG A 106 25.86 28.07 15.89
CA ARG A 106 25.01 26.90 15.65
C ARG A 106 25.85 25.64 15.49
N GLN A 107 25.26 24.48 15.74
CA GLN A 107 25.92 23.18 15.46
C GLN A 107 26.25 23.06 13.97
N GLY A 108 27.37 22.41 13.64
CA GLY A 108 27.91 22.37 12.29
C GLY A 108 26.98 21.68 11.29
N TRP A 109 26.22 20.67 11.71
CA TRP A 109 25.19 20.04 10.85
C TRP A 109 24.08 21.01 10.43
N ARG A 110 23.85 22.11 11.16
CA ARG A 110 22.86 23.15 10.81
C ARG A 110 23.39 24.19 9.81
N THR A 111 24.68 24.13 9.46
CA THR A 111 25.28 25.04 8.47
C THR A 111 25.03 24.54 7.05
N ASP A 112 25.10 25.43 6.05
CA ASP A 112 24.88 25.06 4.64
C ASP A 112 25.91 24.02 4.18
N ARG A 113 27.19 24.19 4.53
CA ARG A 113 28.25 23.20 4.26
C ARG A 113 27.96 21.86 4.95
N GLY A 114 27.55 21.90 6.22
CA GLY A 114 27.20 20.69 6.97
C GLY A 114 26.01 19.94 6.36
N ARG A 115 24.95 20.66 6.00
CA ARG A 115 23.76 20.09 5.34
C ARG A 115 24.13 19.42 4.01
N ILE A 116 24.90 20.10 3.16
CA ILE A 116 25.33 19.55 1.87
C ILE A 116 26.25 18.33 2.06
N TYR A 117 27.19 18.40 3.01
CA TYR A 117 28.08 17.28 3.32
C TYR A 117 27.32 16.05 3.84
N ILE A 118 26.26 16.24 4.63
CA ILE A 118 25.43 15.13 5.10
C ILE A 118 24.66 14.50 3.92
N ILE A 119 24.01 15.33 3.09
CA ILE A 119 23.17 14.88 1.96
C ILE A 119 24.00 14.20 0.87
N LEU A 120 25.03 14.87 0.36
CA LEU A 120 25.80 14.40 -0.80
C LEU A 120 27.05 13.59 -0.40
N GLY A 121 27.55 13.79 0.81
CA GLY A 121 28.84 13.25 1.23
C GLY A 121 30.01 14.19 0.93
N PRO A 122 31.26 13.71 1.08
CA PRO A 122 32.44 14.50 0.80
C PRO A 122 32.52 14.89 -0.68
N PRO A 123 32.87 16.15 -1.01
CA PRO A 123 33.14 16.54 -2.38
C PRO A 123 34.40 15.84 -2.91
N ILE A 124 34.47 15.67 -4.22
CA ILE A 124 35.63 15.07 -4.90
C ILE A 124 36.85 15.98 -4.79
N SER A 125 36.65 17.29 -4.96
CA SER A 125 37.67 18.31 -4.76
C SER A 125 37.07 19.58 -4.17
N ILE A 126 37.92 20.37 -3.50
CA ILE A 126 37.57 21.67 -2.94
C ILE A 126 38.61 22.69 -3.39
N ASP A 127 38.19 23.67 -4.18
CA ASP A 127 39.00 24.84 -4.52
C ASP A 127 38.74 25.93 -3.49
N ARG A 128 39.79 26.44 -2.85
CA ARG A 128 39.68 27.44 -1.78
C ARG A 128 40.19 28.80 -2.21
N PHE A 129 39.38 29.81 -1.97
CA PHE A 129 39.68 31.21 -2.21
C PHE A 129 39.77 31.89 -0.83
N PRO A 130 40.98 32.00 -0.24
CA PRO A 130 41.15 32.58 1.10
C PRO A 130 40.88 34.08 1.09
N ASP A 131 40.79 34.68 2.28
CA ASP A 131 40.65 36.13 2.42
C ASP A 131 41.85 36.84 1.76
N ARG A 132 41.58 37.51 0.64
CA ARG A 132 42.53 38.38 -0.08
C ARG A 132 41.90 39.76 -0.15
N MET A 133 42.70 40.83 -0.16
CA MET A 133 42.22 42.22 -0.01
C MET A 133 40.93 42.56 -0.81
N ALA A 134 40.74 41.98 -2.00
CA ALA A 134 39.58 42.24 -2.86
C ALA A 134 38.50 41.13 -2.90
N LEU A 135 38.74 39.91 -2.36
CA LEU A 135 37.81 38.77 -2.45
C LEU A 135 37.28 38.37 -1.07
N LYS A 136 35.99 38.06 -0.99
CA LYS A 136 35.46 37.39 0.20
C LYS A 136 35.92 35.93 0.21
N PRO A 137 36.17 35.33 1.38
CA PRO A 137 36.49 33.92 1.48
C PRO A 137 35.40 33.06 0.85
N ALA A 138 35.81 32.17 -0.06
CA ALA A 138 34.91 31.26 -0.75
C ALA A 138 35.54 29.89 -0.98
N GLU A 139 34.70 28.88 -1.17
CA GLU A 139 35.07 27.51 -1.51
C GLU A 139 34.19 27.04 -2.67
N ILE A 140 34.77 26.31 -3.62
CA ILE A 140 34.04 25.62 -4.69
C ILE A 140 34.19 24.13 -4.45
N TRP A 141 33.07 23.44 -4.29
CA TRP A 141 33.01 22.01 -4.05
C TRP A 141 32.57 21.31 -5.34
N PHE A 142 33.39 20.39 -5.85
CA PHE A 142 33.07 19.63 -7.06
C PHE A 142 32.45 18.27 -6.71
N TYR A 143 31.37 17.93 -7.41
CA TYR A 143 30.65 16.67 -7.31
C TYR A 143 30.40 16.05 -8.67
N GLN A 144 30.43 14.71 -8.71
CA GLN A 144 29.86 13.93 -9.80
C GLN A 144 28.40 13.64 -9.48
N GLY A 145 27.49 13.94 -10.42
CA GLY A 145 26.06 13.73 -10.25
C GLY A 145 25.58 12.45 -10.93
N ASN A 146 24.42 11.95 -10.48
CA ASN A 146 23.73 10.83 -11.11
C ASN A 146 22.44 11.34 -11.82
N PRO A 147 22.38 11.24 -13.17
CA PRO A 147 21.20 11.64 -13.95
C PRO A 147 19.89 10.97 -13.56
N ASP A 148 19.92 9.73 -13.04
CA ASP A 148 18.72 8.99 -12.61
C ASP A 148 17.94 9.73 -11.51
N TYR A 149 18.61 10.61 -10.75
CA TYR A 149 18.01 11.40 -9.68
C TYR A 149 17.81 12.88 -10.04
N GLY A 150 17.97 13.23 -11.32
CA GLY A 150 17.82 14.59 -11.84
C GLY A 150 19.05 15.47 -11.66
N PHE A 151 20.23 14.90 -11.47
CA PHE A 151 21.48 15.67 -11.44
C PHE A 151 22.16 15.74 -12.81
N PRO A 152 22.86 16.84 -13.13
CA PRO A 152 23.82 16.85 -14.23
C PRO A 152 24.98 15.89 -13.94
N ALA A 153 25.70 15.45 -14.98
CA ALA A 153 26.81 14.50 -14.84
C ALA A 153 27.91 14.97 -13.87
N ALA A 154 28.14 16.27 -13.80
CA ALA A 154 28.98 16.91 -12.79
C ALA A 154 28.42 18.30 -12.47
N PHE A 155 28.73 18.79 -11.28
CA PHE A 155 28.35 20.14 -10.85
C PHE A 155 29.27 20.66 -9.76
N ASN A 156 29.24 21.97 -9.58
CA ASN A 156 29.94 22.70 -8.53
C ASN A 156 28.95 23.29 -7.54
N LEU A 157 29.37 23.46 -6.30
CA LEU A 157 28.65 24.23 -5.30
C LEU A 157 29.60 25.29 -4.73
N VAL A 158 29.17 26.54 -4.79
CA VAL A 158 29.96 27.67 -4.27
C VAL A 158 29.48 28.00 -2.87
N PHE A 159 30.41 28.10 -1.92
CA PHE A 159 30.15 28.52 -0.56
C PHE A 159 30.96 29.77 -0.26
N TYR A 160 30.38 30.80 0.36
CA TYR A 160 31.09 32.05 0.63
C TYR A 160 30.71 32.67 1.97
N LYS A 161 31.62 33.47 2.55
CA LYS A 161 31.34 34.24 3.77
C LYS A 161 30.73 35.58 3.41
N ARG A 162 29.42 35.74 3.64
CA ARG A 162 28.66 36.94 3.25
C ARG A 162 29.26 38.27 3.73
N ALA A 163 29.74 38.30 4.97
CA ALA A 163 30.39 39.47 5.58
C ALA A 163 31.93 39.38 5.59
N GLY A 164 32.51 38.44 4.85
CA GLY A 164 33.95 38.12 4.90
C GLY A 164 34.39 37.34 6.15
N ILE A 165 33.55 37.27 7.19
CA ILE A 165 33.77 36.54 8.45
C ILE A 165 32.57 35.65 8.79
N GLY A 166 32.76 34.73 9.73
CA GLY A 166 31.72 33.81 10.19
C GLY A 166 31.53 32.61 9.25
N GLU A 167 30.29 32.12 9.20
CA GLU A 167 29.94 30.89 8.46
C GLU A 167 29.85 31.09 6.95
N HIS A 168 30.17 30.02 6.23
CA HIS A 168 29.96 29.98 4.79
C HIS A 168 28.50 29.67 4.47
N ARG A 169 27.94 30.42 3.51
CA ARG A 169 26.60 30.23 2.96
C ARG A 169 26.67 29.67 1.55
N LEU A 170 25.71 28.83 1.20
CA LEU A 170 25.57 28.35 -0.18
C LEU A 170 25.24 29.54 -1.08
N TYR A 171 26.00 29.70 -2.15
CA TYR A 171 25.79 30.71 -3.17
C TYR A 171 24.81 30.17 -4.22
N SER A 172 23.80 30.97 -4.54
CA SER A 172 22.86 30.72 -5.63
C SER A 172 23.12 31.78 -6.71
N PRO A 173 23.41 31.41 -7.97
CA PRO A 173 23.59 32.39 -9.06
C PRO A 173 22.34 33.25 -9.33
N VAL A 174 21.17 32.85 -8.84
CA VAL A 174 19.91 33.59 -8.99
C VAL A 174 19.65 34.53 -7.82
N GLN A 175 19.92 34.08 -6.59
CA GLN A 175 19.70 34.88 -5.38
C GLN A 175 20.89 35.77 -5.04
N ASN A 176 22.08 35.43 -5.56
CA ASN A 176 23.34 36.12 -5.34
C ASN A 176 23.93 36.52 -6.70
N GLY A 177 24.66 37.63 -6.70
CA GLY A 177 25.40 38.10 -7.86
C GLY A 177 26.91 37.94 -7.69
N PRO A 178 27.71 38.03 -8.78
CA PRO A 178 29.17 38.02 -8.70
C PRO A 178 29.73 39.07 -7.72
N ILE A 179 29.00 40.18 -7.53
CA ILE A 179 29.37 41.25 -6.59
C ILE A 179 29.40 40.78 -5.14
N ASP A 180 28.60 39.78 -4.78
CA ASP A 180 28.55 39.23 -3.42
C ASP A 180 29.85 38.53 -3.01
N LEU A 181 30.66 38.13 -3.99
CA LEU A 181 31.95 37.46 -3.80
C LEU A 181 33.13 38.48 -3.69
N LEU A 182 32.89 39.75 -4.00
CA LEU A 182 33.88 40.82 -3.89
C LEU A 182 33.80 41.50 -2.53
N ARG A 183 34.96 41.83 -1.95
CA ARG A 183 35.05 42.55 -0.67
C ARG A 183 35.00 44.06 -0.87
N ASP A 184 35.78 44.54 -1.84
CA ASP A 184 35.81 45.94 -2.23
C ASP A 184 35.03 46.10 -3.54
N THR A 185 34.19 47.12 -3.57
CA THR A 185 33.47 47.53 -4.79
C THR A 185 34.08 48.78 -5.40
N LEU A 186 35.07 49.40 -4.75
CA LEU A 186 35.84 50.51 -5.28
C LEU A 186 37.07 49.98 -6.02
N ILE A 187 37.19 50.34 -7.30
CA ILE A 187 38.31 49.94 -8.15
C ILE A 187 39.12 51.17 -8.51
N ILE A 188 40.43 51.10 -8.32
CA ILE A 188 41.38 52.14 -8.76
C ILE A 188 41.97 51.69 -10.10
N GLU A 189 41.65 52.42 -11.16
CA GLU A 189 42.16 52.19 -12.51
C GLU A 189 43.63 52.61 -12.63
N ARG A 190 44.30 52.12 -13.68
CA ARG A 190 45.73 52.38 -13.92
C ARG A 190 46.06 53.86 -14.14
N ASP A 191 45.09 54.67 -14.53
CA ASP A 191 45.21 56.11 -14.71
C ASP A 191 44.95 56.91 -13.41
N GLY A 192 44.71 56.23 -12.29
CA GLY A 192 44.46 56.82 -10.98
C GLY A 192 42.99 57.18 -10.71
N ARG A 193 42.07 56.90 -11.64
CA ARG A 193 40.63 57.12 -11.43
C ARG A 193 40.01 56.01 -10.59
N SER A 194 39.04 56.36 -9.75
CA SER A 194 38.29 55.40 -8.94
C SER A 194 36.88 55.19 -9.49
N ARG A 195 36.47 53.95 -9.71
CA ARG A 195 35.10 53.57 -10.12
C ARG A 195 34.47 52.65 -9.08
N HIS A 196 33.23 52.92 -8.70
CA HIS A 196 32.44 51.99 -7.90
C HIS A 196 31.71 50.99 -8.80
N LEU A 197 31.84 49.71 -8.47
CA LEU A 197 31.03 48.63 -9.01
C LEU A 197 29.61 48.75 -8.47
N SER A 198 28.64 48.82 -9.38
CA SER A 198 27.22 48.77 -9.05
C SER A 198 26.70 47.34 -9.22
N PRO A 199 25.76 46.86 -8.37
CA PRO A 199 25.05 45.61 -8.62
C PRO A 199 24.34 45.56 -9.98
N SER A 200 24.01 46.72 -10.57
CA SER A 200 23.40 46.81 -11.90
C SER A 200 24.38 46.58 -13.06
N ASP A 201 25.69 46.71 -12.82
CA ASP A 201 26.74 46.53 -13.82
C ASP A 201 27.32 45.11 -13.75
N TYR A 202 26.48 44.12 -14.08
CA TYR A 202 26.81 42.70 -13.98
C TYR A 202 28.06 42.32 -14.78
N GLU A 203 28.21 42.84 -15.99
CA GLU A 203 29.37 42.56 -16.85
C GLU A 203 30.65 43.12 -16.22
N GLY A 204 30.64 44.39 -15.80
CA GLY A 204 31.80 45.00 -15.17
C GLY A 204 32.22 44.29 -13.89
N VAL A 205 31.26 43.91 -13.04
CA VAL A 205 31.52 43.13 -11.83
C VAL A 205 32.11 41.76 -12.15
N TYR A 206 31.51 41.05 -13.12
CA TYR A 206 31.99 39.73 -13.53
C TYR A 206 33.42 39.78 -14.06
N GLN A 207 33.74 40.74 -14.92
CA GLN A 207 35.09 40.93 -15.46
C GLN A 207 36.13 41.16 -14.36
N GLU A 208 35.78 41.91 -13.33
CA GLU A 208 36.67 42.16 -12.19
C GLU A 208 36.86 40.93 -11.32
N LEU A 209 35.78 40.19 -11.04
CA LEU A 209 35.88 38.89 -10.39
C LEU A 209 36.73 37.91 -11.21
N PHE A 210 36.59 37.92 -12.55
CA PHE A 210 37.34 37.06 -13.46
C PHE A 210 38.85 37.37 -13.44
N LYS A 211 39.24 38.65 -13.38
CA LYS A 211 40.64 39.05 -13.23
C LYS A 211 41.27 38.53 -11.93
N LEU A 212 40.49 38.53 -10.84
CA LEU A 212 40.95 38.13 -9.51
C LEU A 212 40.95 36.62 -9.30
N ALA A 213 39.90 35.94 -9.76
CA ALA A 213 39.66 34.51 -9.58
C ALA A 213 38.82 33.94 -10.75
N PRO A 214 39.46 33.55 -11.87
CA PRO A 214 38.75 33.11 -13.07
C PRO A 214 37.77 31.96 -12.83
N VAL A 215 38.18 30.95 -12.06
CA VAL A 215 37.35 29.76 -11.75
C VAL A 215 36.14 30.14 -10.89
N LEU A 216 36.32 31.05 -9.92
CA LEU A 216 35.23 31.52 -9.06
C LEU A 216 34.25 32.41 -9.85
N ALA A 217 34.76 33.22 -10.77
CA ALA A 217 33.93 34.02 -11.66
C ALA A 217 33.02 33.12 -12.51
N LEU A 218 33.56 32.11 -13.18
CA LEU A 218 32.77 31.17 -13.99
C LEU A 218 31.64 30.53 -13.16
N ASN A 219 31.96 30.08 -11.94
CA ASN A 219 30.98 29.45 -11.04
C ASN A 219 30.02 30.43 -10.36
N SER A 220 30.23 31.74 -10.53
CA SER A 220 29.29 32.77 -10.06
C SER A 220 28.09 32.94 -10.98
N LEU A 221 28.20 32.48 -12.24
CA LEU A 221 27.12 32.53 -13.25
C LEU A 221 26.34 31.21 -13.34
N THR A 222 27.03 30.08 -13.23
CA THR A 222 26.41 28.74 -13.26
C THR A 222 27.17 27.77 -12.38
N LEU A 223 26.42 26.85 -11.78
CA LEU A 223 26.94 25.72 -11.01
C LEU A 223 27.19 24.48 -11.89
N ILE A 224 26.86 24.54 -13.18
CA ILE A 224 26.93 23.39 -14.10
C ILE A 224 28.10 23.58 -15.10
N PRO A 225 29.15 22.73 -15.01
CA PRO A 225 30.24 22.73 -15.98
C PRO A 225 29.75 22.59 -17.42
N GLY A 226 30.20 23.49 -18.30
CA GLY A 226 29.86 23.48 -19.73
C GLY A 226 28.56 24.20 -20.11
N GLU A 227 27.77 24.66 -19.14
CA GLU A 227 26.63 25.55 -19.43
C GLU A 227 27.16 26.95 -19.81
N MET A 228 26.73 27.47 -20.96
CA MET A 228 27.09 28.82 -21.40
C MET A 228 26.05 29.81 -20.88
N VAL A 229 26.43 30.62 -19.89
CA VAL A 229 25.60 31.70 -19.34
C VAL A 229 26.31 33.03 -19.53
N VAL A 230 25.59 34.00 -20.09
CA VAL A 230 26.09 35.38 -20.28
C VAL A 230 25.91 36.15 -18.97
N PRO A 231 26.88 37.00 -18.55
CA PRO A 231 26.71 37.84 -17.37
C PRO A 231 25.39 38.63 -17.38
N GLY A 232 24.69 38.64 -16.25
CA GLY A 232 23.37 39.27 -16.10
C GLY A 232 22.18 38.37 -16.48
N HIS A 233 22.40 37.16 -16.99
CA HIS A 233 21.34 36.17 -17.22
C HIS A 233 21.30 35.12 -16.09
N LEU A 234 20.11 34.56 -15.84
CA LEU A 234 19.87 33.60 -14.76
C LEU A 234 20.11 32.15 -15.23
N SER A 235 20.84 31.35 -14.46
CA SER A 235 20.91 29.90 -14.65
C SER A 235 19.77 29.21 -13.88
N LEU A 236 18.65 28.94 -14.55
CA LEU A 236 17.55 28.16 -13.97
C LEU A 236 17.99 26.73 -13.63
N ALA A 237 18.94 26.17 -14.40
CA ALA A 237 19.46 24.84 -14.17
C ALA A 237 20.23 24.74 -12.84
N SER A 238 20.92 25.81 -12.41
CA SER A 238 21.58 25.88 -11.10
C SER A 238 20.56 25.85 -9.94
N GLU A 239 19.40 26.49 -10.08
CA GLU A 239 18.35 26.44 -9.06
C GLU A 239 17.67 25.06 -8.99
N ILE A 240 17.41 24.46 -10.16
CA ILE A 240 16.90 23.09 -10.23
C ILE A 240 17.88 22.12 -9.57
N LEU A 241 19.19 22.30 -9.79
CA LEU A 241 20.24 21.53 -9.13
C LEU A 241 20.14 21.66 -7.60
N ILE A 242 20.11 22.88 -7.05
CA ILE A 242 20.03 23.11 -5.60
C ILE A 242 18.75 22.48 -5.01
N SER A 243 17.60 22.65 -5.68
CA SER A 243 16.34 22.01 -5.29
C SER A 243 16.44 20.48 -5.32
N ASN A 244 17.04 19.92 -6.37
CA ASN A 244 17.25 18.48 -6.50
C ASN A 244 18.14 17.93 -5.39
N ILE A 245 19.17 18.67 -4.95
CA ILE A 245 20.01 18.26 -3.80
C ILE A 245 19.15 18.10 -2.55
N TYR A 246 18.25 19.04 -2.24
CA TYR A 246 17.44 18.94 -1.02
C TYR A 246 16.38 17.83 -1.06
N SER A 247 15.86 17.51 -2.25
CA SER A 247 14.95 16.36 -2.44
C SER A 247 15.66 15.02 -2.62
N TYR A 248 16.99 15.03 -2.82
CA TYR A 248 17.75 13.84 -3.21
C TYR A 248 17.59 12.65 -2.24
N PRO A 249 17.68 12.83 -0.91
CA PRO A 249 17.50 11.70 0.01
C PRO A 249 16.11 11.05 -0.10
N GLN A 250 15.08 11.84 -0.42
CA GLN A 250 13.71 11.35 -0.57
C GLN A 250 13.55 10.54 -1.86
N LYS A 251 14.24 10.91 -2.95
CA LYS A 251 14.20 10.17 -4.22
C LYS A 251 14.89 8.79 -4.15
N LYS A 252 15.71 8.54 -3.13
CA LYS A 252 16.46 7.28 -2.96
C LYS A 252 15.71 6.22 -2.17
N VAL A 253 14.53 6.55 -1.64
CA VAL A 253 13.76 5.68 -0.75
C VAL A 253 12.32 5.67 -1.21
N ASP A 254 11.76 4.48 -1.34
CA ASP A 254 10.32 4.33 -1.40
C ASP A 254 9.77 4.35 0.03
N ASP A 255 8.95 5.37 0.32
CA ASP A 255 8.43 5.67 1.64
C ASP A 255 7.04 5.09 1.91
N GLU A 256 6.50 4.27 0.99
CA GLU A 256 5.19 3.62 1.16
C GLU A 256 5.14 2.71 2.40
N TYR A 257 6.28 2.11 2.77
CA TYR A 257 6.38 1.25 3.96
C TYR A 257 5.89 1.95 5.24
N ALA A 258 6.08 3.27 5.36
CA ALA A 258 5.74 4.04 6.54
C ALA A 258 4.22 4.02 6.77
N GLU A 259 3.44 4.21 5.71
CA GLU A 259 1.98 4.17 5.77
C GLU A 259 1.47 2.76 6.10
N LYS A 260 2.08 1.73 5.50
CA LYS A 260 1.75 0.32 5.81
C LYS A 260 2.03 0.00 7.27
N LEU A 261 3.15 0.48 7.82
CA LEU A 261 3.51 0.32 9.23
C LEU A 261 2.46 0.95 10.14
N LEU A 262 2.05 2.19 9.87
CA LEU A 262 1.03 2.87 10.67
C LEU A 262 -0.31 2.14 10.64
N ARG A 263 -0.72 1.70 9.45
CA ARG A 263 -2.04 1.11 9.25
C ARG A 263 -2.18 -0.29 9.80
N TYR A 264 -1.14 -1.10 9.66
CA TYR A 264 -1.18 -2.50 10.06
C TYR A 264 -0.52 -2.75 11.41
N LYS A 265 -0.17 -1.71 12.18
CA LYS A 265 0.48 -1.82 13.50
C LYS A 265 -0.25 -2.72 14.50
N ASP A 266 -1.58 -2.82 14.40
CA ASP A 266 -2.42 -3.61 15.31
C ASP A 266 -2.62 -5.05 14.81
N ILE A 267 -2.31 -5.33 13.53
CA ILE A 267 -2.50 -6.63 12.87
C ILE A 267 -1.15 -7.34 12.70
N VAL A 268 -0.09 -6.59 12.45
CA VAL A 268 1.27 -7.08 12.20
C VAL A 268 2.01 -7.04 13.53
N GLU A 269 2.40 -8.21 14.03
CA GLU A 269 3.21 -8.32 15.24
C GLU A 269 4.45 -7.43 15.13
N VAL A 270 4.85 -6.84 16.25
CA VAL A 270 5.95 -5.88 16.38
C VAL A 270 7.26 -6.35 15.73
N GLU A 271 7.52 -7.65 15.70
CA GLU A 271 8.70 -8.25 15.08
C GLU A 271 8.70 -8.15 13.55
N TYR A 272 7.52 -8.03 12.92
CA TYR A 272 7.36 -7.99 11.48
C TYR A 272 7.33 -6.56 10.94
N THR A 273 6.96 -5.58 11.76
CA THR A 273 6.63 -4.23 11.29
C THR A 273 7.81 -3.49 10.64
N ALA A 274 9.05 -3.90 10.96
CA ALA A 274 10.27 -3.36 10.34
C ALA A 274 10.74 -4.12 9.09
N ASN A 275 10.05 -5.20 8.70
CA ASN A 275 10.48 -6.13 7.64
C ASN A 275 9.48 -6.15 6.48
N TYR A 276 9.00 -4.96 6.08
CA TYR A 276 8.15 -4.83 4.90
C TYR A 276 8.96 -5.12 3.63
N ILE A 277 8.39 -5.92 2.72
CA ILE A 277 8.93 -6.16 1.38
C ILE A 277 7.92 -5.70 0.35
N TYR A 278 8.41 -5.11 -0.75
CA TYR A 278 7.56 -4.70 -1.86
C TYR A 278 6.98 -5.91 -2.58
N SER A 279 5.83 -5.74 -3.23
CA SER A 279 5.25 -6.79 -4.06
C SER A 279 4.47 -6.19 -5.21
N ASP A 280 4.53 -6.83 -6.38
CA ASP A 280 3.58 -6.56 -7.44
C ASP A 280 2.30 -7.38 -7.23
N VAL A 281 1.15 -6.82 -7.62
CA VAL A 281 -0.15 -7.45 -7.37
C VAL A 281 -1.04 -7.42 -8.59
N LEU A 282 -1.70 -8.54 -8.84
CA LEU A 282 -2.78 -8.68 -9.82
C LEU A 282 -4.07 -9.02 -9.08
N VAL A 283 -5.15 -8.32 -9.39
CA VAL A 283 -6.51 -8.64 -8.93
C VAL A 283 -7.45 -8.66 -10.14
N LYS A 284 -8.17 -9.77 -10.33
CA LYS A 284 -9.19 -9.90 -11.37
C LYS A 284 -10.43 -10.60 -10.81
N ILE A 285 -11.60 -10.25 -11.31
CA ILE A 285 -12.89 -10.72 -10.78
C ILE A 285 -13.60 -11.44 -11.91
N PHE A 286 -13.98 -12.69 -11.66
CA PHE A 286 -14.70 -13.51 -12.63
C PHE A 286 -15.90 -14.17 -11.98
N GLN A 287 -16.98 -14.34 -12.75
CA GLN A 287 -18.11 -15.16 -12.35
C GLN A 287 -17.89 -16.60 -12.83
N ASP A 288 -17.94 -17.53 -11.89
CA ASP A 288 -17.95 -18.96 -12.14
C ASP A 288 -19.30 -19.40 -12.75
N PRO A 289 -19.38 -20.55 -13.47
CA PRO A 289 -20.64 -21.08 -14.00
C PRO A 289 -21.76 -21.28 -12.96
N SER A 290 -21.43 -21.46 -11.67
CA SER A 290 -22.40 -21.51 -10.57
C SER A 290 -23.11 -20.17 -10.30
N GLY A 291 -22.61 -19.06 -10.85
CA GLY A 291 -23.07 -17.71 -10.57
C GLY A 291 -22.32 -17.03 -9.42
N ILE A 292 -21.39 -17.72 -8.75
CA ILE A 292 -20.55 -17.11 -7.71
C ILE A 292 -19.47 -16.25 -8.37
N PHE A 293 -19.30 -15.02 -7.87
CA PHE A 293 -18.15 -14.21 -8.22
C PHE A 293 -16.97 -14.56 -7.33
N PHE A 294 -15.82 -14.75 -7.96
CA PHE A 294 -14.55 -14.93 -7.29
C PHE A 294 -13.62 -13.76 -7.59
N VAL A 295 -13.01 -13.24 -6.54
CA VAL A 295 -11.86 -12.32 -6.63
C VAL A 295 -10.61 -13.18 -6.66
N HIS A 296 -9.95 -13.25 -7.80
CA HIS A 296 -8.67 -13.89 -8.00
C HIS A 296 -7.56 -12.86 -7.77
N TYR A 297 -6.52 -13.24 -7.03
CA TYR A 297 -5.37 -12.38 -6.85
C TYR A 297 -4.06 -13.14 -6.85
N ALA A 298 -3.01 -12.45 -7.29
CA ALA A 298 -1.63 -12.89 -7.25
C ALA A 298 -0.79 -11.82 -6.55
N ILE A 299 0.08 -12.24 -5.63
CA ILE A 299 1.07 -11.39 -4.97
C ILE A 299 2.45 -11.91 -5.38
N GLU A 300 3.27 -11.04 -5.95
CA GLU A 300 4.66 -11.32 -6.32
C GLU A 300 5.60 -10.50 -5.44
N PRO A 301 6.04 -11.03 -4.28
CA PRO A 301 6.99 -10.34 -3.42
C PRO A 301 8.35 -10.15 -4.12
N SER A 302 9.01 -9.03 -3.82
CA SER A 302 10.32 -8.68 -4.39
C SER A 302 11.43 -9.67 -4.02
N GLN A 303 11.25 -10.41 -2.93
CA GLN A 303 12.15 -11.46 -2.47
C GLN A 303 11.39 -12.55 -1.72
N LEU A 304 11.96 -13.75 -1.67
CA LEU A 304 11.49 -14.84 -0.83
C LEU A 304 12.61 -15.22 0.14
N SER A 305 12.33 -15.06 1.43
CA SER A 305 13.21 -15.55 2.48
C SER A 305 12.79 -16.96 2.89
N ILE A 306 13.76 -17.87 2.83
CA ILE A 306 13.65 -19.28 3.22
C ILE A 306 14.64 -19.55 4.34
N VAL A 307 14.29 -20.48 5.23
CA VAL A 307 15.17 -20.94 6.31
C VAL A 307 15.42 -22.43 6.14
N GLU A 308 16.65 -22.85 6.39
CA GLU A 308 17.04 -24.25 6.41
C GLU A 308 16.66 -24.87 7.77
N PHE A 309 15.95 -25.99 7.74
CA PHE A 309 15.56 -26.77 8.91
C PHE A 309 15.57 -28.26 8.56
N GLU A 310 16.34 -29.06 9.29
CA GLU A 310 16.42 -30.53 9.11
C GLU A 310 16.67 -30.98 7.65
N ASN A 311 17.60 -30.34 6.94
CA ASN A 311 17.90 -30.56 5.50
C ASN A 311 16.76 -30.22 4.52
N GLU A 312 15.69 -29.56 4.97
CA GLU A 312 14.67 -28.95 4.11
C GLU A 312 14.75 -27.42 4.17
N TYR A 313 14.38 -26.77 3.08
CA TYR A 313 14.27 -25.32 3.04
C TYR A 313 12.79 -24.94 3.11
N ILE A 314 12.42 -24.23 4.16
CA ILE A 314 11.02 -23.94 4.47
C ILE A 314 10.72 -22.44 4.42
N ALA A 315 9.53 -22.11 3.92
CA ALA A 315 8.90 -20.82 4.09
C ALA A 315 7.45 -21.06 4.56
N ASN A 316 6.97 -20.29 5.53
CA ASN A 316 5.58 -20.41 5.95
C ASN A 316 4.87 -19.08 5.78
N PHE A 317 3.90 -19.07 4.88
CA PHE A 317 3.11 -17.89 4.59
C PHE A 317 1.76 -17.90 5.31
N LYS A 318 1.39 -16.77 5.88
CA LYS A 318 0.06 -16.50 6.42
C LYS A 318 -0.57 -15.34 5.65
N ILE A 319 -1.68 -15.64 4.98
CA ILE A 319 -2.49 -14.68 4.23
C ILE A 319 -3.63 -14.23 5.14
N ILE A 320 -3.75 -12.93 5.37
CA ILE A 320 -4.84 -12.31 6.12
C ILE A 320 -5.53 -11.34 5.16
N GLY A 321 -6.77 -11.61 4.79
CA GLY A 321 -7.54 -10.74 3.91
C GLY A 321 -8.75 -10.14 4.60
N LYS A 322 -9.05 -8.89 4.26
CA LYS A 322 -10.21 -8.14 4.74
C LYS A 322 -10.86 -7.42 3.58
N VAL A 323 -12.16 -7.57 3.45
CA VAL A 323 -13.00 -6.83 2.50
C VAL A 323 -13.94 -5.96 3.31
N SER A 324 -13.92 -4.65 3.03
CA SER A 324 -14.77 -3.67 3.70
C SER A 324 -15.61 -2.93 2.68
N ASP A 325 -16.81 -2.49 3.05
CA ASP A 325 -17.57 -1.55 2.22
C ASP A 325 -16.94 -0.14 2.27
N LEU A 326 -17.54 0.80 1.52
CA LEU A 326 -17.08 2.19 1.43
C LEU A 326 -17.22 2.96 2.76
N GLU A 327 -18.02 2.46 3.71
CA GLU A 327 -18.18 3.02 5.05
C GLU A 327 -17.17 2.43 6.05
N GLY A 328 -16.33 1.50 5.61
CA GLY A 328 -15.31 0.85 6.43
C GLY A 328 -15.83 -0.34 7.25
N LYS A 329 -17.08 -0.76 7.04
CA LYS A 329 -17.64 -1.94 7.70
C LYS A 329 -17.05 -3.20 7.07
N THR A 330 -16.53 -4.11 7.90
CA THR A 330 -16.03 -5.41 7.45
C THR A 330 -17.17 -6.26 6.90
N ILE A 331 -17.07 -6.68 5.64
CA ILE A 331 -18.02 -7.57 4.97
C ILE A 331 -17.52 -9.00 4.94
N PHE A 332 -16.22 -9.17 4.75
CA PHE A 332 -15.58 -10.48 4.75
C PHE A 332 -14.17 -10.40 5.32
N GLN A 333 -13.78 -11.40 6.10
CA GLN A 333 -12.41 -11.54 6.60
C GLN A 333 -12.02 -13.01 6.59
N TYR A 334 -10.75 -13.29 6.32
CA TYR A 334 -10.24 -14.65 6.28
C TYR A 334 -8.75 -14.69 6.64
N GLU A 335 -8.34 -15.83 7.19
CA GLU A 335 -6.94 -16.16 7.42
C GLU A 335 -6.65 -17.53 6.79
N LYS A 336 -5.52 -17.64 6.08
CA LYS A 336 -5.09 -18.87 5.41
C LYS A 336 -3.59 -19.06 5.62
N ASN A 337 -3.20 -20.26 6.04
CA ASN A 337 -1.79 -20.67 6.05
C ASN A 337 -1.42 -21.38 4.74
N LEU A 338 -0.18 -21.16 4.30
CA LEU A 338 0.43 -21.71 3.10
C LEU A 338 1.90 -22.09 3.44
N PRO A 339 2.12 -23.26 4.04
CA PRO A 339 3.46 -23.78 4.26
C PRO A 339 4.07 -24.24 2.93
N LEU A 340 5.32 -23.86 2.69
CA LEU A 340 6.12 -24.25 1.54
C LEU A 340 7.38 -24.96 2.03
N SER A 341 7.70 -26.11 1.44
CA SER A 341 8.95 -26.84 1.65
C SER A 341 9.61 -27.10 0.31
N PHE A 342 10.94 -26.96 0.28
CA PHE A 342 11.77 -27.05 -0.90
C PHE A 342 12.94 -27.99 -0.65
N LYS A 343 13.31 -28.73 -1.70
CA LYS A 343 14.51 -29.58 -1.70
C LYS A 343 15.75 -28.78 -2.08
N GLU A 344 16.92 -29.25 -1.65
CA GLU A 344 18.21 -28.59 -1.93
C GLU A 344 18.46 -28.35 -3.43
N ASN A 345 18.08 -29.30 -4.29
CA ASN A 345 18.23 -29.17 -5.74
C ASN A 345 17.34 -28.07 -6.37
N GLN A 346 16.30 -27.60 -5.66
CA GLN A 346 15.41 -26.52 -6.11
C GLN A 346 15.90 -25.14 -5.65
N LEU A 347 16.88 -25.08 -4.75
CA LEU A 347 17.32 -23.84 -4.09
C LEU A 347 17.90 -22.81 -5.07
N GLN A 348 18.66 -23.26 -6.06
CA GLN A 348 19.30 -22.37 -7.06
C GLN A 348 18.26 -21.70 -7.95
N GLU A 349 17.20 -22.43 -8.33
CA GLU A 349 16.08 -21.89 -9.10
C GLU A 349 15.24 -20.92 -8.26
N ILE A 350 14.99 -21.28 -7.00
CA ILE A 350 14.30 -20.41 -6.03
C ILE A 350 15.04 -19.09 -5.93
N LYS A 351 16.31 -19.10 -5.53
CA LYS A 351 17.10 -17.87 -5.30
C LYS A 351 17.21 -16.94 -6.53
N THR A 352 16.97 -17.44 -7.74
CA THR A 352 17.17 -16.70 -8.99
C THR A 352 15.85 -16.33 -9.70
N GLN A 353 14.71 -16.87 -9.27
CA GLN A 353 13.40 -16.60 -9.88
C GLN A 353 12.49 -15.81 -8.93
N SER A 354 11.53 -15.10 -9.52
CA SER A 354 10.41 -14.50 -8.77
C SER A 354 9.40 -15.57 -8.36
N TYR A 355 8.47 -15.21 -7.46
CA TYR A 355 7.46 -16.15 -6.94
C TYR A 355 6.11 -15.46 -6.94
N SER A 356 5.06 -16.23 -7.19
CA SER A 356 3.69 -15.72 -7.27
C SER A 356 2.80 -16.54 -6.34
N ILE A 357 2.34 -15.92 -5.26
CA ILE A 357 1.39 -16.53 -4.33
C ILE A 357 -0.01 -16.15 -4.81
N GLN A 358 -0.79 -17.16 -5.19
CA GLN A 358 -2.09 -16.98 -5.82
C GLN A 358 -3.19 -17.61 -4.97
N ASP A 359 -4.29 -16.88 -4.84
CA ASP A 359 -5.45 -17.33 -4.09
C ASP A 359 -6.72 -16.69 -4.67
N MET A 360 -7.87 -17.19 -4.23
CA MET A 360 -9.17 -16.68 -4.63
C MET A 360 -10.17 -16.72 -3.49
N ILE A 361 -11.11 -15.78 -3.50
CA ILE A 361 -12.19 -15.69 -2.51
C ILE A 361 -13.55 -15.45 -3.18
N PRO A 362 -14.63 -16.07 -2.67
CA PRO A 362 -15.99 -15.77 -3.10
C PRO A 362 -16.42 -14.41 -2.53
N LEU A 363 -17.11 -13.59 -3.33
CA LEU A 363 -17.58 -12.28 -2.86
C LEU A 363 -18.95 -11.92 -3.44
N ILE A 364 -19.84 -11.38 -2.59
CA ILE A 364 -21.17 -10.90 -3.00
C ILE A 364 -21.10 -9.58 -3.78
N PRO A 365 -22.10 -9.24 -4.62
CA PRO A 365 -22.12 -7.97 -5.34
C PRO A 365 -22.04 -6.71 -4.47
N GLY A 366 -21.30 -5.69 -4.92
CA GLY A 366 -21.11 -4.41 -4.24
C GLY A 366 -19.78 -3.73 -4.57
N HIS A 367 -19.53 -2.60 -3.92
CA HIS A 367 -18.28 -1.84 -4.00
C HIS A 367 -17.52 -2.00 -2.69
N TYR A 368 -16.26 -2.39 -2.77
CA TYR A 368 -15.47 -2.72 -1.60
C TYR A 368 -14.03 -2.23 -1.72
N LYS A 369 -13.44 -1.99 -0.56
CA LYS A 369 -11.99 -1.95 -0.38
C LYS A 369 -11.50 -3.34 0.01
N PHE A 370 -10.56 -3.88 -0.76
CA PHE A 370 -9.97 -5.19 -0.53
C PHE A 370 -8.52 -5.05 -0.07
N ASP A 371 -8.27 -5.45 1.17
CA ASP A 371 -6.96 -5.42 1.81
C ASP A 371 -6.44 -6.85 2.02
N VAL A 372 -5.19 -7.11 1.66
CA VAL A 372 -4.53 -8.38 1.94
C VAL A 372 -3.15 -8.12 2.53
N ILE A 373 -2.82 -8.86 3.59
CA ILE A 373 -1.51 -8.93 4.20
C ILE A 373 -0.98 -10.35 4.02
N LEU A 374 0.22 -10.47 3.48
CA LEU A 374 0.96 -11.72 3.36
C LEU A 374 2.16 -11.66 4.30
N LYS A 375 2.20 -12.54 5.31
CA LYS A 375 3.30 -12.62 6.28
C LYS A 375 4.11 -13.88 6.04
N ASN A 376 5.44 -13.79 6.05
CA ASN A 376 6.33 -14.93 6.21
C ASN A 376 6.61 -15.13 7.70
N THR A 377 6.02 -16.15 8.31
CA THR A 377 6.09 -16.34 9.76
C THR A 377 7.47 -16.76 10.27
N ILE A 378 8.34 -17.19 9.36
CA ILE A 378 9.69 -17.65 9.66
C ILE A 378 10.68 -16.49 9.55
N SER A 379 10.74 -15.82 8.38
CA SER A 379 11.65 -14.68 8.18
C SER A 379 11.17 -13.39 8.87
N LYS A 380 9.96 -13.40 9.43
CA LYS A 380 9.30 -12.24 10.01
C LYS A 380 9.11 -11.10 9.03
N GLU A 381 9.02 -11.37 7.73
CA GLU A 381 8.72 -10.37 6.70
C GLU A 381 7.24 -10.31 6.39
N PHE A 382 6.78 -9.19 5.84
CA PHE A 382 5.43 -9.10 5.32
C PHE A 382 5.34 -8.17 4.10
N THR A 383 4.32 -8.40 3.29
CA THR A 383 3.88 -7.46 2.26
C THR A 383 2.37 -7.30 2.34
N SER A 384 1.85 -6.28 1.66
CA SER A 384 0.42 -5.99 1.69
C SER A 384 -0.01 -5.21 0.47
N PHE A 385 -1.27 -5.39 0.07
CA PHE A 385 -1.87 -4.54 -0.95
C PHE A 385 -3.28 -4.11 -0.56
N GLU A 386 -3.71 -3.04 -1.20
CA GLU A 386 -5.07 -2.53 -1.18
C GLU A 386 -5.56 -2.36 -2.62
N LYS A 387 -6.80 -2.78 -2.88
CA LYS A 387 -7.46 -2.54 -4.16
C LYS A 387 -8.94 -2.22 -3.95
N ASP A 388 -9.42 -1.18 -4.62
CA ASP A 388 -10.86 -0.98 -4.77
C ASP A 388 -11.38 -1.98 -5.80
N ILE A 389 -12.43 -2.71 -5.41
CA ILE A 389 -13.06 -3.73 -6.24
C ILE A 389 -14.56 -3.49 -6.33
N THR A 390 -15.11 -3.76 -7.51
CA THR A 390 -16.55 -3.63 -7.77
C THR A 390 -17.04 -4.92 -8.38
N ILE A 391 -18.11 -5.48 -7.79
CA ILE A 391 -18.84 -6.62 -8.31
C ILE A 391 -20.24 -6.15 -8.69
N PRO A 392 -20.65 -6.24 -9.97
CA PRO A 392 -21.91 -5.69 -10.43
C PRO A 392 -23.10 -6.41 -9.78
N PRO A 393 -24.09 -5.66 -9.24
CA PRO A 393 -25.30 -6.24 -8.64
C PRO A 393 -26.28 -6.78 -9.68
N ASP A 394 -26.24 -6.22 -10.89
CA ASP A 394 -27.05 -6.63 -12.02
C ASP A 394 -26.14 -7.09 -13.16
N ILE A 395 -26.39 -8.31 -13.64
CA ILE A 395 -25.70 -8.93 -14.78
C ILE A 395 -26.58 -9.02 -16.02
N SER A 396 -27.81 -8.49 -15.96
CA SER A 396 -28.74 -8.41 -17.08
C SER A 396 -28.41 -7.27 -18.04
N SER A 397 -27.83 -6.18 -17.52
CA SER A 397 -27.30 -5.09 -18.34
C SER A 397 -26.03 -5.51 -19.07
N LEU A 398 -25.89 -5.06 -20.31
CA LEU A 398 -24.73 -5.32 -21.15
C LEU A 398 -23.48 -4.66 -20.57
N GLN A 399 -22.46 -5.45 -20.26
CA GLN A 399 -21.18 -5.00 -19.68
C GLN A 399 -20.06 -6.01 -19.96
N MET A 400 -18.81 -5.55 -19.96
CA MET A 400 -17.61 -6.37 -20.13
C MET A 400 -16.71 -6.23 -18.91
N THR A 401 -16.07 -7.32 -18.50
CA THR A 401 -15.06 -7.25 -17.43
C THR A 401 -13.75 -6.67 -17.97
N PRO A 402 -12.92 -6.02 -17.14
CA PRO A 402 -11.56 -5.64 -17.53
C PRO A 402 -10.79 -6.80 -18.14
N LEU A 403 -10.01 -6.54 -19.18
CA LEU A 403 -9.27 -7.58 -19.90
C LEU A 403 -8.25 -8.23 -18.96
N PHE A 404 -8.13 -9.55 -19.02
CA PHE A 404 -7.15 -10.32 -18.28
C PHE A 404 -6.10 -10.88 -19.24
N LEU A 405 -4.87 -10.38 -19.10
CA LEU A 405 -3.75 -10.73 -19.96
C LEU A 405 -2.90 -11.84 -19.34
N GLY A 406 -2.56 -12.85 -20.13
CA GLY A 406 -1.70 -13.96 -19.72
C GLY A 406 -0.64 -14.31 -20.76
N TYR A 407 0.53 -14.77 -20.33
CA TYR A 407 1.67 -15.08 -21.22
C TYR A 407 1.66 -16.54 -21.71
N LYS A 408 0.81 -17.37 -21.11
CA LYS A 408 0.66 -18.79 -21.44
C LYS A 408 -0.73 -19.27 -21.06
N VAL A 409 -1.28 -20.17 -21.87
CA VAL A 409 -2.51 -20.91 -21.56
C VAL A 409 -2.20 -22.40 -21.62
N GLU A 410 -2.59 -23.13 -20.58
CA GLU A 410 -2.60 -24.59 -20.60
C GLU A 410 -4.03 -25.08 -20.57
N LYS A 411 -4.38 -25.95 -21.51
CA LYS A 411 -5.69 -26.58 -21.59
C LYS A 411 -5.63 -27.96 -20.93
N SER A 412 -6.49 -28.19 -19.95
CA SER A 412 -6.69 -29.51 -19.36
C SER A 412 -7.71 -30.31 -20.17
N SER A 413 -7.42 -31.58 -20.43
CA SER A 413 -8.36 -32.51 -21.09
C SER A 413 -9.51 -32.92 -20.17
N THR A 414 -9.29 -32.93 -18.86
CA THR A 414 -10.30 -33.15 -17.82
C THR A 414 -10.52 -31.86 -17.02
N PRO A 415 -11.77 -31.38 -16.89
CA PRO A 415 -12.08 -30.27 -15.99
C PRO A 415 -11.66 -30.63 -14.57
N LEU A 416 -11.00 -29.70 -13.89
CA LEU A 416 -10.65 -29.88 -12.49
C LEU A 416 -11.93 -29.92 -11.65
N GLU A 417 -12.09 -30.94 -10.80
CA GLU A 417 -13.10 -30.95 -9.74
C GLU A 417 -12.66 -30.10 -8.53
N VAL A 418 -12.00 -28.98 -8.80
CA VAL A 418 -11.54 -28.01 -7.82
C VAL A 418 -11.51 -26.62 -8.46
N ASN A 419 -11.69 -25.59 -7.64
CA ASN A 419 -11.47 -24.22 -8.07
C ASN A 419 -10.00 -23.87 -7.87
N LYS A 420 -9.39 -23.21 -8.84
CA LYS A 420 -7.99 -22.78 -8.78
C LYS A 420 -7.87 -21.33 -9.28
N PRO A 421 -6.98 -20.50 -8.69
CA PRO A 421 -6.72 -19.16 -9.18
C PRO A 421 -6.40 -19.12 -10.68
N PHE A 422 -7.06 -18.21 -11.41
CA PHE A 422 -6.91 -18.00 -12.86
C PHE A 422 -7.11 -19.25 -13.72
N TYR A 423 -7.81 -20.26 -13.19
CA TYR A 423 -8.30 -21.40 -13.94
C TYR A 423 -9.76 -21.15 -14.30
N ILE A 424 -10.02 -21.07 -15.61
CA ILE A 424 -11.33 -20.71 -16.14
C ILE A 424 -11.76 -21.83 -17.08
N GLU A 425 -12.88 -22.46 -16.77
CA GLU A 425 -13.39 -23.64 -17.47
C GLU A 425 -12.40 -24.81 -17.47
N ASN A 426 -11.64 -24.97 -18.55
CA ASN A 426 -10.57 -25.96 -18.69
C ASN A 426 -9.21 -25.34 -19.03
N HIS A 427 -9.08 -24.02 -18.92
CA HIS A 427 -7.88 -23.27 -19.25
C HIS A 427 -7.24 -22.69 -17.99
N GLN A 428 -6.00 -23.08 -17.70
CA GLN A 428 -5.14 -22.33 -16.77
C GLN A 428 -4.49 -21.20 -17.55
N ILE A 429 -4.80 -19.97 -17.16
CA ILE A 429 -4.13 -18.77 -17.70
C ILE A 429 -3.00 -18.39 -16.75
N PHE A 430 -1.79 -18.30 -17.27
CA PHE A 430 -0.61 -17.86 -16.53
C PHE A 430 -0.38 -16.38 -16.81
N SER A 431 -0.23 -15.58 -15.76
CA SER A 431 -0.12 -14.13 -15.84
C SER A 431 0.90 -13.59 -14.85
N GLN A 432 1.31 -12.33 -15.04
CA GLN A 432 2.10 -11.58 -14.08
C GLN A 432 1.50 -10.18 -13.90
N PRO A 433 1.61 -9.58 -12.71
CA PRO A 433 1.10 -8.24 -12.42
C PRO A 433 1.54 -7.14 -13.39
N ARG A 434 2.79 -7.18 -13.87
CA ARG A 434 3.37 -6.11 -14.70
C ARG A 434 3.01 -6.18 -16.20
N SER A 435 2.28 -7.21 -16.64
CA SER A 435 1.91 -7.39 -18.07
C SER A 435 3.10 -7.24 -19.03
N ILE A 436 4.25 -7.84 -18.69
CA ILE A 436 5.46 -7.85 -19.54
C ILE A 436 5.59 -9.21 -20.23
N PHE A 437 5.88 -9.16 -21.53
CA PHE A 437 5.93 -10.31 -22.42
C PHE A 437 7.21 -10.35 -23.25
N LEU A 438 7.65 -11.56 -23.59
CA LEU A 438 8.72 -11.81 -24.55
C LEU A 438 8.11 -11.96 -25.96
N PRO A 439 8.83 -11.56 -27.02
CA PRO A 439 8.36 -11.76 -28.40
C PRO A 439 8.03 -13.22 -28.75
N ARG A 440 8.70 -14.19 -28.13
CA ARG A 440 8.47 -15.63 -28.39
C ARG A 440 7.25 -16.23 -27.71
N GLU A 441 6.54 -15.46 -26.88
CA GLU A 441 5.39 -15.94 -26.13
C GLU A 441 4.09 -15.61 -26.83
N ASN A 442 2.98 -16.05 -26.23
CA ASN A 442 1.65 -15.70 -26.68
C ASN A 442 1.01 -14.74 -25.67
N LEU A 443 0.21 -13.80 -26.18
CA LEU A 443 -0.70 -13.01 -25.37
C LEU A 443 -2.07 -13.69 -25.36
N ALA A 444 -2.45 -14.23 -24.21
CA ALA A 444 -3.80 -14.65 -23.90
C ALA A 444 -4.61 -13.43 -23.44
N VAL A 445 -5.79 -13.24 -24.01
CA VAL A 445 -6.72 -12.15 -23.69
C VAL A 445 -8.03 -12.78 -23.27
N PHE A 446 -8.35 -12.69 -21.98
CA PHE A 446 -9.57 -13.22 -21.40
C PHE A 446 -10.48 -12.11 -20.87
N PHE A 447 -11.79 -12.25 -21.07
CA PHE A 447 -12.80 -11.38 -20.44
C PHE A 447 -14.17 -12.07 -20.45
N GLN A 448 -15.09 -11.54 -19.66
CA GLN A 448 -16.49 -11.96 -19.64
C GLN A 448 -17.39 -10.83 -20.15
N ILE A 449 -18.43 -11.18 -20.91
CA ILE A 449 -19.51 -10.24 -21.26
C ILE A 449 -20.82 -10.72 -20.63
N PHE A 450 -21.45 -9.84 -19.85
CA PHE A 450 -22.77 -10.05 -19.25
C PHE A 450 -23.83 -9.28 -20.04
N GLY A 451 -25.11 -9.64 -19.89
CA GLY A 451 -26.21 -8.95 -20.57
C GLY A 451 -26.24 -9.03 -22.10
N LEU A 452 -25.54 -9.98 -22.72
CA LEU A 452 -25.61 -10.22 -24.17
C LEU A 452 -27.00 -10.70 -24.59
N SER A 453 -27.71 -9.85 -25.35
CA SER A 453 -28.98 -10.19 -26.02
C SER A 453 -28.79 -11.28 -27.07
N ASP A 454 -29.85 -12.04 -27.37
CA ASP A 454 -29.81 -13.09 -28.40
C ASP A 454 -29.40 -12.54 -29.77
N PHE A 455 -29.85 -11.33 -30.10
CA PHE A 455 -29.44 -10.62 -31.31
C PHE A 455 -27.92 -10.40 -31.39
N LEU A 456 -27.30 -9.90 -30.32
CA LEU A 456 -25.84 -9.70 -30.28
C LEU A 456 -25.08 -11.02 -30.25
N ARG A 457 -25.66 -12.09 -29.71
CA ARG A 457 -25.04 -13.43 -29.75
C ARG A 457 -24.95 -13.97 -31.17
N GLU A 458 -25.98 -13.74 -31.97
CA GLU A 458 -26.06 -14.25 -33.35
C GLU A 458 -25.31 -13.36 -34.34
N GLU A 459 -25.45 -12.04 -34.23
CA GLU A 459 -24.97 -11.09 -35.24
C GLU A 459 -23.79 -10.21 -34.78
N GLY A 460 -23.44 -10.22 -33.50
CA GLY A 460 -22.38 -9.36 -32.95
C GLY A 460 -20.97 -9.86 -33.25
N THR A 461 -20.02 -8.92 -33.27
CA THR A 461 -18.62 -9.17 -33.60
C THR A 461 -17.71 -8.57 -32.52
N LEU A 462 -16.68 -9.32 -32.12
CA LEU A 462 -15.59 -8.82 -31.29
C LEU A 462 -14.43 -8.38 -32.18
N LYS A 463 -13.98 -7.14 -32.00
CA LYS A 463 -12.83 -6.59 -32.72
C LYS A 463 -11.71 -6.22 -31.76
N PHE A 464 -10.53 -6.78 -32.00
CA PHE A 464 -9.31 -6.61 -31.21
C PHE A 464 -8.38 -5.67 -31.96
N PHE A 465 -8.04 -4.52 -31.38
CA PHE A 465 -7.07 -3.58 -31.91
C PHE A 465 -5.84 -3.54 -31.01
N PHE A 466 -4.67 -3.68 -31.61
CA PHE A 466 -3.39 -3.46 -30.96
C PHE A 466 -2.83 -2.14 -31.43
N ILE A 467 -2.58 -1.24 -30.50
CA ILE A 467 -2.16 0.13 -30.76
C ILE A 467 -0.73 0.30 -30.25
N LYS A 468 0.14 0.90 -31.07
CA LYS A 468 1.52 1.25 -30.75
C LYS A 468 1.74 2.73 -31.08
N ASN A 469 2.20 3.52 -30.10
CA ASN A 469 2.42 4.96 -30.26
C ASN A 469 1.21 5.73 -30.82
N GLY A 470 -0.01 5.29 -30.48
CA GLY A 470 -1.26 5.90 -30.96
C GLY A 470 -1.76 5.42 -32.32
N GLU A 471 -1.02 4.56 -33.02
CA GLU A 471 -1.41 3.99 -34.32
C GLU A 471 -1.80 2.51 -34.20
N VAL A 472 -2.79 2.08 -34.99
CA VAL A 472 -3.19 0.66 -35.05
C VAL A 472 -2.07 -0.13 -35.73
N PHE A 473 -1.48 -1.05 -34.97
CA PHE A 473 -0.42 -1.96 -35.42
C PHE A 473 -0.98 -3.27 -35.98
N PHE A 474 -1.98 -3.84 -35.32
CA PHE A 474 -2.59 -5.11 -35.69
C PHE A 474 -4.08 -5.10 -35.32
N GLU A 475 -4.92 -5.72 -36.15
CA GLU A 475 -6.33 -5.92 -35.86
C GLU A 475 -6.77 -7.35 -36.15
N LYS A 476 -7.73 -7.84 -35.39
CA LYS A 476 -8.40 -9.13 -35.61
C LYS A 476 -9.88 -8.98 -35.27
N GLU A 477 -10.75 -9.63 -36.02
CA GLU A 477 -12.17 -9.72 -35.70
C GLU A 477 -12.62 -11.18 -35.61
N LYS A 478 -13.65 -11.42 -34.80
CA LYS A 478 -14.27 -12.74 -34.65
C LYS A 478 -15.73 -12.58 -34.24
N LYS A 479 -16.63 -13.32 -34.87
CA LYS A 479 -18.06 -13.27 -34.54
C LYS A 479 -18.33 -13.93 -33.20
N ILE A 480 -19.31 -13.42 -32.44
CA ILE A 480 -19.66 -13.99 -31.13
C ILE A 480 -20.13 -15.44 -31.26
N ASN A 481 -20.90 -15.75 -32.31
CA ASN A 481 -21.43 -17.10 -32.53
C ASN A 481 -20.37 -18.17 -32.86
N GLU A 482 -19.12 -17.76 -33.12
CA GLU A 482 -17.99 -18.68 -33.33
C GLU A 482 -17.35 -19.12 -32.00
N TYR A 483 -17.69 -18.48 -30.88
CA TYR A 483 -17.27 -18.92 -29.56
C TYR A 483 -18.21 -20.01 -29.05
N GLN A 484 -17.63 -21.08 -28.50
CA GLN A 484 -18.41 -22.17 -27.88
C GLN A 484 -19.14 -21.67 -26.62
N GLU A 485 -18.50 -20.75 -25.92
CA GLU A 485 -18.95 -20.27 -24.63
C GLU A 485 -19.78 -19.00 -24.76
N LYS A 486 -20.83 -18.93 -23.93
CA LYS A 486 -21.85 -17.87 -24.02
C LYS A 486 -21.46 -16.57 -23.30
N ARG A 487 -20.40 -16.59 -22.51
CA ARG A 487 -20.03 -15.52 -21.59
C ARG A 487 -18.53 -15.29 -21.53
N ASN A 488 -17.76 -16.36 -21.60
CA ASN A 488 -16.31 -16.36 -21.46
C ASN A 488 -15.67 -16.27 -22.84
N PHE A 489 -14.82 -15.27 -23.04
CA PHE A 489 -14.12 -15.04 -24.29
C PHE A 489 -12.62 -15.13 -24.03
N LEU A 490 -11.94 -16.00 -24.77
CA LEU A 490 -10.50 -16.20 -24.71
C LEU A 490 -9.94 -16.21 -26.13
N GLU A 491 -8.99 -15.31 -26.39
CA GLU A 491 -8.20 -15.31 -27.62
C GLU A 491 -6.71 -15.35 -27.29
N VAL A 492 -5.93 -15.99 -28.16
CA VAL A 492 -4.48 -16.13 -28.00
C VAL A 492 -3.78 -15.58 -29.24
N PHE A 493 -2.85 -14.67 -29.04
CA PHE A 493 -2.12 -13.96 -30.10
C PHE A 493 -0.62 -14.24 -30.00
N PRO A 494 0.03 -14.78 -31.04
CA PRO A 494 1.48 -14.89 -31.09
C PRO A 494 2.15 -13.51 -31.10
N LEU A 495 3.19 -13.33 -30.29
CA LEU A 495 3.90 -12.06 -30.16
C LEU A 495 5.15 -11.93 -31.03
N GLU A 496 5.42 -12.91 -31.90
CA GLU A 496 6.69 -13.02 -32.66
C GLU A 496 6.97 -11.78 -33.52
N ASN A 497 5.93 -11.12 -34.03
CA ASN A 497 6.02 -9.92 -34.86
C ASN A 497 5.92 -8.61 -34.07
N PHE A 498 5.70 -8.66 -32.74
CA PHE A 498 5.64 -7.50 -31.88
C PHE A 498 7.05 -7.10 -31.45
N LYS A 499 7.52 -5.95 -31.94
CA LYS A 499 8.84 -5.39 -31.56
C LYS A 499 8.80 -4.83 -30.13
N PRO A 500 9.92 -4.84 -29.38
CA PRO A 500 9.98 -4.22 -28.06
C PRO A 500 9.43 -2.79 -28.03
N ALA A 501 8.39 -2.58 -27.22
CA ALA A 501 7.67 -1.33 -27.01
C ALA A 501 6.49 -1.58 -26.05
N SER A 502 5.85 -0.48 -25.63
CA SER A 502 4.54 -0.50 -24.99
C SER A 502 3.43 -0.57 -26.04
N TYR A 503 2.43 -1.38 -25.76
CA TYR A 503 1.26 -1.60 -26.59
C TYR A 503 -0.01 -1.44 -25.75
N GLU A 504 -1.08 -1.03 -26.42
CA GLU A 504 -2.44 -1.06 -25.90
C GLU A 504 -3.25 -2.07 -26.69
N ILE A 505 -4.02 -2.92 -26.01
CA ILE A 505 -5.05 -3.75 -26.63
C ILE A 505 -6.42 -3.17 -26.30
N LYS A 506 -7.24 -2.92 -27.33
CA LYS A 506 -8.65 -2.55 -27.19
C LYS A 506 -9.53 -3.63 -27.78
N VAL A 507 -10.55 -4.05 -27.05
CA VAL A 507 -11.53 -5.04 -27.49
C VAL A 507 -12.90 -4.37 -27.56
N PHE A 508 -13.46 -4.29 -28.76
CA PHE A 508 -14.77 -3.71 -29.03
C PHE A 508 -15.80 -4.81 -29.25
N LEU A 509 -17.00 -4.64 -28.67
CA LEU A 509 -18.20 -5.32 -29.13
C LEU A 509 -18.92 -4.44 -30.15
N LEU A 510 -19.14 -4.98 -31.34
CA LEU A 510 -19.83 -4.34 -32.44
C LEU A 510 -21.17 -5.03 -32.74
N ASP A 511 -22.16 -4.26 -33.19
CA ASP A 511 -23.39 -4.82 -33.79
C ASP A 511 -23.19 -5.20 -35.27
N LYS A 512 -24.25 -5.70 -35.93
CA LYS A 512 -24.22 -6.07 -37.35
C LYS A 512 -23.86 -4.94 -38.32
N ASN A 513 -24.03 -3.68 -37.90
CA ASN A 513 -23.75 -2.50 -38.72
C ASN A 513 -22.35 -1.95 -38.43
N ASN A 514 -21.51 -2.71 -37.72
CA ASN A 514 -20.21 -2.29 -37.20
C ASN A 514 -20.28 -1.08 -36.27
N LYS A 515 -21.43 -0.84 -35.64
CA LYS A 515 -21.56 0.20 -34.62
C LYS A 515 -20.97 -0.32 -33.31
N GLU A 516 -20.11 0.48 -32.72
CA GLU A 516 -19.57 0.23 -31.39
C GLU A 516 -20.67 0.25 -30.32
N ILE A 517 -20.72 -0.82 -29.52
CA ILE A 517 -21.67 -0.98 -28.41
C ILE A 517 -20.96 -0.83 -27.07
N LEU A 518 -19.81 -1.47 -26.89
CA LEU A 518 -18.94 -1.31 -25.72
C LEU A 518 -17.50 -1.67 -26.08
N PHE A 519 -16.56 -1.27 -25.23
CA PHE A 519 -15.17 -1.68 -25.33
C PHE A 519 -14.51 -1.76 -23.96
N GLU A 520 -13.41 -2.50 -23.90
CA GLU A 520 -12.45 -2.50 -22.80
C GLU A 520 -11.04 -2.42 -23.37
N ASN A 521 -10.10 -1.92 -22.57
CA ASN A 521 -8.71 -1.82 -22.97
C ASN A 521 -7.75 -2.18 -21.83
N GLU A 522 -6.55 -2.63 -22.21
CA GLU A 522 -5.44 -2.88 -21.29
C GLU A 522 -4.11 -2.57 -21.96
N TYR A 523 -3.08 -2.32 -21.15
CA TYR A 523 -1.72 -2.05 -21.61
C TYR A 523 -0.80 -3.24 -21.33
N PHE A 524 0.17 -3.46 -22.20
CA PHE A 524 1.21 -4.45 -22.01
C PHE A 524 2.52 -4.04 -22.70
N ASP A 525 3.62 -4.57 -22.20
CA ASP A 525 4.96 -4.27 -22.72
C ASP A 525 5.60 -5.51 -23.33
N ILE A 526 6.31 -5.28 -24.44
CA ILE A 526 7.23 -6.25 -25.02
C ILE A 526 8.65 -5.85 -24.63
N THR A 527 9.33 -6.70 -23.86
CA THR A 527 10.69 -6.42 -23.40
C THR A 527 11.74 -6.77 -24.46
N PRO A 528 12.85 -6.01 -24.57
CA PRO A 528 13.97 -6.37 -25.43
C PRO A 528 14.87 -7.48 -24.85
N ILE A 529 14.65 -7.88 -23.59
CA ILE A 529 15.48 -8.89 -22.91
C ILE A 529 15.16 -10.29 -23.47
N VAL A 530 16.19 -11.12 -23.67
CA VAL A 530 16.07 -12.45 -24.30
C VAL A 530 15.39 -13.48 -23.39
N GLY A 531 15.45 -13.29 -22.07
CA GLY A 531 14.82 -14.16 -21.08
C GLY A 531 14.23 -13.35 -19.94
N LEU A 532 12.94 -13.55 -19.69
CA LEU A 532 12.22 -13.03 -18.54
C LEU A 532 11.97 -14.20 -17.59
N PRO A 533 12.46 -14.17 -16.34
CA PRO A 533 12.18 -15.23 -15.38
C PRO A 533 10.69 -15.23 -15.06
N ARG A 534 10.00 -16.31 -15.42
CA ARG A 534 8.60 -16.52 -15.05
C ARG A 534 8.54 -17.03 -13.60
N PRO A 535 7.57 -16.56 -12.80
CA PRO A 535 7.60 -16.81 -11.38
C PRO A 535 7.16 -18.22 -11.07
N TRP A 536 7.65 -18.78 -9.96
CA TRP A 536 7.11 -20.02 -9.44
C TRP A 536 5.76 -19.76 -8.79
N ILE A 537 4.71 -20.41 -9.29
CA ILE A 537 3.33 -20.19 -8.85
C ILE A 537 2.97 -21.12 -7.70
N PHE A 538 2.64 -20.53 -6.55
CA PHE A 538 2.04 -21.22 -5.40
C PHE A 538 0.57 -20.85 -5.33
N ALA A 539 -0.27 -21.66 -5.97
CA ALA A 539 -1.71 -21.44 -6.00
C ALA A 539 -2.43 -22.33 -4.99
N LYS A 540 -3.26 -21.73 -4.13
CA LYS A 540 -4.13 -22.50 -3.24
C LYS A 540 -5.30 -23.08 -4.02
N VAL A 541 -5.44 -24.40 -3.99
CA VAL A 541 -6.59 -25.11 -4.57
C VAL A 541 -7.76 -25.03 -3.60
N MET A 542 -8.93 -24.70 -4.13
CA MET A 542 -10.18 -24.49 -3.40
C MET A 542 -11.22 -25.54 -3.80
N PRO A 543 -12.21 -25.85 -2.94
CA PRO A 543 -13.29 -26.74 -3.32
C PRO A 543 -14.09 -26.19 -4.52
N THR A 544 -14.75 -27.08 -5.27
CA THR A 544 -15.63 -26.69 -6.39
C THR A 544 -16.71 -25.73 -5.94
N SER A 545 -17.17 -24.86 -6.85
CA SER A 545 -18.25 -23.89 -6.59
C SER A 545 -19.58 -24.50 -6.12
N LYS A 546 -19.73 -25.83 -6.22
CA LYS A 546 -20.87 -26.59 -5.68
C LYS A 546 -20.74 -26.88 -4.17
N ASN A 547 -19.57 -26.62 -3.58
CA ASN A 547 -19.32 -26.89 -2.16
C ASN A 547 -20.21 -26.01 -1.28
N ILE A 548 -20.84 -26.64 -0.29
CA ILE A 548 -21.78 -26.00 0.62
C ILE A 548 -21.17 -24.84 1.43
N GLU A 549 -19.85 -24.90 1.68
CA GLU A 549 -19.13 -23.88 2.43
C GLU A 549 -19.24 -22.50 1.76
N TYR A 550 -19.42 -22.43 0.43
CA TYR A 550 -19.65 -21.15 -0.24
C TYR A 550 -21.00 -20.51 0.12
N TYR A 551 -22.04 -21.30 0.36
CA TYR A 551 -23.31 -20.77 0.86
C TYR A 551 -23.14 -20.18 2.26
N PHE A 552 -22.37 -20.86 3.12
CA PHE A 552 -22.03 -20.35 4.44
C PHE A 552 -21.25 -19.02 4.36
N ILE A 553 -20.19 -18.97 3.53
CA ILE A 553 -19.36 -17.78 3.38
C ILE A 553 -20.18 -16.60 2.83
N LEU A 554 -20.87 -16.77 1.71
CA LEU A 554 -21.66 -15.70 1.08
C LEU A 554 -22.84 -15.27 1.96
N GLY A 555 -23.49 -16.21 2.66
CA GLY A 555 -24.56 -15.91 3.60
C GLY A 555 -24.11 -15.02 4.75
N ASN A 556 -22.92 -15.27 5.32
CA ASN A 556 -22.34 -14.39 6.34
C ASN A 556 -21.91 -13.02 5.79
N GLN A 557 -21.54 -12.92 4.51
CA GLN A 557 -21.29 -11.63 3.86
C GLN A 557 -22.60 -10.83 3.71
N PHE A 558 -23.70 -11.46 3.28
CA PHE A 558 -25.01 -10.80 3.22
C PHE A 558 -25.49 -10.37 4.61
N LEU A 559 -25.29 -11.21 5.63
CA LEU A 559 -25.59 -10.88 7.02
C LEU A 559 -24.79 -9.67 7.50
N SER A 560 -23.49 -9.64 7.21
CA SER A 560 -22.61 -8.50 7.52
C SER A 560 -23.04 -7.25 6.78
N LYS A 561 -23.52 -7.37 5.54
CA LYS A 561 -24.09 -6.25 4.76
C LYS A 561 -25.45 -5.79 5.30
N GLY A 562 -26.19 -6.65 6.01
CA GLY A 562 -27.52 -6.39 6.54
C GLY A 562 -28.68 -6.84 5.64
N ASP A 563 -28.39 -7.55 4.54
CA ASP A 563 -29.40 -8.15 3.67
C ASP A 563 -29.89 -9.46 4.29
N LEU A 564 -30.80 -9.35 5.26
CA LEU A 564 -31.26 -10.48 6.07
C LEU A 564 -32.00 -11.54 5.25
N ASP A 565 -32.68 -11.17 4.18
CA ASP A 565 -33.42 -12.12 3.34
C ASP A 565 -32.49 -13.01 2.53
N LYS A 566 -31.47 -12.44 1.87
CA LYS A 566 -30.46 -13.26 1.19
C LYS A 566 -29.60 -14.02 2.18
N ALA A 567 -29.21 -13.40 3.30
CA ALA A 567 -28.47 -14.08 4.35
C ALA A 567 -29.22 -15.33 4.83
N ARG A 568 -30.54 -15.22 5.06
CA ARG A 568 -31.41 -16.34 5.44
C ARG A 568 -31.37 -17.45 4.40
N ASP A 569 -31.66 -17.14 3.13
CA ASP A 569 -31.70 -18.17 2.07
C ASP A 569 -30.37 -18.94 1.95
N TYR A 570 -29.25 -18.23 1.96
CA TYR A 570 -27.93 -18.85 1.86
C TYR A 570 -27.58 -19.68 3.10
N LEU A 571 -27.79 -19.14 4.30
CA LEU A 571 -27.40 -19.81 5.55
C LEU A 571 -28.33 -20.97 5.91
N GLU A 572 -29.62 -20.90 5.56
CA GLU A 572 -30.53 -22.04 5.70
C GLU A 572 -30.10 -23.21 4.81
N ARG A 573 -29.68 -22.95 3.56
CA ARG A 573 -29.15 -24.01 2.68
C ARG A 573 -27.91 -24.66 3.27
N ALA A 574 -26.98 -23.85 3.78
CA ALA A 574 -25.78 -24.34 4.46
C ALA A 574 -26.12 -25.23 5.67
N TYR A 575 -27.03 -24.77 6.53
CA TYR A 575 -27.46 -25.51 7.72
C TYR A 575 -28.22 -26.80 7.37
N ARG A 576 -29.19 -26.76 6.45
CA ARG A 576 -29.96 -27.95 6.04
C ARG A 576 -29.08 -29.07 5.49
N ASN A 577 -27.97 -28.73 4.83
CA ASN A 577 -27.03 -29.71 4.30
C ASN A 577 -26.18 -30.38 5.39
N ASN A 578 -25.86 -29.65 6.47
CA ASN A 578 -25.15 -30.22 7.62
C ASN A 578 -25.72 -29.68 8.95
N PRO A 579 -26.86 -30.22 9.43
CA PRO A 579 -27.57 -29.72 10.61
C PRO A 579 -26.82 -29.92 11.93
N VAL A 580 -25.80 -30.77 11.95
CA VAL A 580 -24.97 -31.04 13.14
C VAL A 580 -23.78 -30.07 13.28
N SER A 581 -23.61 -29.15 12.34
CA SER A 581 -22.58 -28.13 12.38
C SER A 581 -23.03 -26.94 13.23
N ILE A 582 -22.48 -26.80 14.46
CA ILE A 582 -22.75 -25.64 15.33
C ILE A 582 -22.38 -24.32 14.64
N LYS A 583 -21.34 -24.32 13.81
CA LYS A 583 -20.92 -23.17 13.00
C LYS A 583 -22.05 -22.70 12.08
N TYR A 584 -22.74 -23.62 11.40
CA TYR A 584 -23.84 -23.28 10.49
C TYR A 584 -25.11 -22.91 11.27
N ALA A 585 -25.40 -23.64 12.34
CA ALA A 585 -26.51 -23.38 13.25
C ALA A 585 -26.44 -21.97 13.85
N MET A 586 -25.25 -21.54 14.28
CA MET A 586 -25.00 -20.20 14.82
C MET A 586 -25.27 -19.10 13.80
N SER A 587 -24.73 -19.21 12.58
CA SER A 587 -24.94 -18.19 11.54
C SER A 587 -26.41 -18.07 11.14
N VAL A 588 -27.13 -19.18 10.92
CA VAL A 588 -28.57 -19.11 10.59
C VAL A 588 -29.38 -18.59 11.78
N SER A 589 -28.99 -18.91 13.02
CA SER A 589 -29.62 -18.39 14.23
C SER A 589 -29.41 -16.89 14.42
N ASP A 590 -28.24 -16.33 14.09
CA ASP A 590 -28.04 -14.87 14.12
C ASP A 590 -28.98 -14.17 13.13
N VAL A 591 -29.16 -14.73 11.93
CA VAL A 591 -30.14 -14.21 10.96
C VAL A 591 -31.56 -14.23 11.56
N TYR A 592 -31.99 -15.36 12.13
CA TYR A 592 -33.31 -15.46 12.73
C TYR A 592 -33.50 -14.54 13.92
N PHE A 593 -32.49 -14.40 14.77
CA PHE A 593 -32.51 -13.46 15.88
C PHE A 593 -32.74 -12.02 15.42
N ARG A 594 -32.03 -11.58 14.37
CA ARG A 594 -32.20 -10.24 13.76
C ARG A 594 -33.56 -10.06 13.09
N LEU A 595 -34.12 -11.14 12.54
CA LEU A 595 -35.50 -11.19 12.02
C LEU A 595 -36.56 -11.30 13.15
N LYS A 596 -36.15 -11.29 14.42
CA LYS A 596 -37.02 -11.43 15.62
C LYS A 596 -37.76 -12.77 15.70
N LYS A 597 -37.21 -13.80 15.05
CA LYS A 597 -37.71 -15.18 15.02
C LYS A 597 -37.05 -16.00 16.13
N TYR A 598 -37.34 -15.60 17.37
CA TYR A 598 -36.64 -16.12 18.56
C TYR A 598 -36.95 -17.59 18.86
N ARG A 599 -38.13 -18.07 18.47
CA ARG A 599 -38.52 -19.48 18.67
C ARG A 599 -37.69 -20.40 17.79
N GLU A 600 -37.49 -20.03 16.53
CA GLU A 600 -36.67 -20.77 15.57
C GLU A 600 -35.21 -20.83 16.03
N VAL A 601 -34.68 -19.76 16.63
CA VAL A 601 -33.34 -19.77 17.25
C VAL A 601 -33.25 -20.84 18.34
N LYS A 602 -34.25 -20.93 19.22
CA LYS A 602 -34.28 -21.97 20.27
C LYS A 602 -34.35 -23.37 19.67
N GLU A 603 -35.21 -23.59 18.67
CA GLU A 603 -35.37 -24.89 18.02
C GLU A 603 -34.06 -25.36 17.37
N ILE A 604 -33.29 -24.44 16.77
CA ILE A 604 -32.02 -24.75 16.09
C ILE A 604 -30.88 -25.02 17.07
N LEU A 605 -30.79 -24.25 18.16
CA LEU A 605 -29.63 -24.28 19.05
C LEU A 605 -29.77 -25.23 20.25
N THR A 606 -31.00 -25.50 20.73
CA THR A 606 -31.23 -26.42 21.85
C THR A 606 -30.62 -27.82 21.65
N PRO A 607 -30.66 -28.44 20.45
CA PRO A 607 -30.03 -29.75 20.22
C PRO A 607 -28.50 -29.78 20.45
N PHE A 608 -27.83 -28.63 20.50
CA PHE A 608 -26.40 -28.55 20.73
C PHE A 608 -26.01 -28.52 22.22
N LEU A 609 -26.99 -28.41 23.13
CA LEU A 609 -26.74 -28.48 24.58
C LEU A 609 -26.16 -29.84 25.00
N ASP A 610 -26.56 -30.90 24.33
CA ASP A 610 -26.14 -32.28 24.63
C ASP A 610 -24.76 -32.62 24.05
N ASN A 611 -24.25 -31.81 23.11
CA ASN A 611 -23.00 -32.07 22.40
C ASN A 611 -21.99 -30.95 22.69
N GLN A 612 -21.47 -30.97 23.93
CA GLN A 612 -20.60 -29.96 24.51
C GLN A 612 -19.20 -29.97 23.89
N LYS A 613 -19.07 -29.47 22.66
CA LYS A 613 -17.78 -29.06 22.11
C LYS A 613 -17.52 -27.60 22.50
N GLU A 614 -16.25 -27.23 22.59
CA GLU A 614 -15.63 -26.02 23.20
C GLU A 614 -16.20 -24.63 22.82
N ASN A 615 -17.26 -24.52 22.02
CA ASN A 615 -17.90 -23.25 21.68
C ASN A 615 -19.23 -23.05 22.43
N PHE A 616 -19.21 -22.17 23.44
CA PHE A 616 -20.37 -21.86 24.29
C PHE A 616 -21.08 -20.55 23.90
N GLU A 617 -20.68 -19.87 22.82
CA GLU A 617 -21.30 -18.60 22.37
C GLU A 617 -22.78 -18.76 22.01
N PHE A 618 -23.22 -19.98 21.65
CA PHE A 618 -24.64 -20.24 21.36
C PHE A 618 -25.55 -20.10 22.59
N LEU A 619 -25.03 -20.30 23.81
CA LEU A 619 -25.78 -20.13 25.06
C LEU A 619 -26.20 -18.68 25.26
N LYS A 620 -25.33 -17.73 24.91
CA LYS A 620 -25.64 -16.30 24.93
C LYS A 620 -26.81 -15.99 23.99
N LEU A 621 -26.82 -16.56 22.80
CA LEU A 621 -27.88 -16.34 21.82
C LEU A 621 -29.21 -17.01 22.22
N LEU A 622 -29.15 -18.20 22.82
CA LEU A 622 -30.30 -18.87 23.45
C LEU A 622 -30.89 -18.01 24.57
N GLY A 623 -30.06 -17.53 25.50
CA GLY A 623 -30.49 -16.69 26.61
C GLY A 623 -31.19 -15.41 26.13
N LYS A 624 -30.61 -14.71 25.15
CA LYS A 624 -31.22 -13.52 24.52
C LYS A 624 -32.56 -13.82 23.85
N SER A 625 -32.66 -14.98 23.21
CA SER A 625 -33.88 -15.41 22.53
C SER A 625 -34.98 -15.72 23.54
N CYS A 626 -34.67 -16.46 24.61
CA CYS A 626 -35.61 -16.75 25.71
C CYS A 626 -36.07 -15.47 26.41
N GLN A 627 -35.13 -14.54 26.69
CA GLN A 627 -35.45 -13.23 27.27
C GLN A 627 -36.41 -12.45 26.36
N SER A 628 -36.17 -12.47 25.04
CA SER A 628 -37.05 -11.80 24.06
C SER A 628 -38.44 -12.46 23.95
N LEU A 629 -38.53 -13.75 24.29
CA LEU A 629 -39.79 -14.51 24.41
C LEU A 629 -40.45 -14.37 25.79
N SER A 630 -39.86 -13.59 26.71
CA SER A 630 -40.30 -13.46 28.11
C SER A 630 -40.20 -14.75 28.94
N GLU A 631 -39.35 -15.68 28.53
CA GLU A 631 -39.03 -16.93 29.24
C GLU A 631 -37.81 -16.68 30.15
N PHE A 632 -38.01 -15.86 31.18
CA PHE A 632 -36.92 -15.25 31.94
C PHE A 632 -36.11 -16.26 32.77
N GLU A 633 -36.73 -17.28 33.34
CA GLU A 633 -36.02 -18.32 34.12
C GLU A 633 -35.06 -19.12 33.24
N GLU A 634 -35.52 -19.49 32.03
CA GLU A 634 -34.71 -20.22 31.07
C GLU A 634 -33.59 -19.34 30.51
N ALA A 635 -33.88 -18.06 30.25
CA ALA A 635 -32.88 -17.06 29.88
C ALA A 635 -31.76 -16.94 30.93
N ILE A 636 -32.13 -16.83 32.22
CA ILE A 636 -31.17 -16.79 33.32
C ILE A 636 -30.33 -18.07 33.38
N SER A 637 -30.95 -19.24 33.17
CA SER A 637 -30.25 -20.52 33.13
C SER A 637 -29.17 -20.55 32.05
N TYR A 638 -29.51 -20.18 30.80
CA TYR A 638 -28.54 -20.15 29.71
C TYR A 638 -27.45 -19.09 29.91
N TYR A 639 -27.81 -17.92 30.44
CA TYR A 639 -26.82 -16.88 30.76
C TYR A 639 -25.85 -17.32 31.85
N LYS A 640 -26.30 -18.00 32.89
CA LYS A 640 -25.42 -18.55 33.93
C LYS A 640 -24.47 -19.61 33.36
N GLN A 641 -24.99 -20.54 32.57
CA GLN A 641 -24.14 -21.53 31.88
C GLN A 641 -23.11 -20.85 30.98
N TYR A 642 -23.48 -19.79 30.26
CA TYR A 642 -22.52 -19.00 29.47
C TYR A 642 -21.41 -18.42 30.35
N LEU A 643 -21.74 -17.82 31.49
CA LEU A 643 -20.76 -17.24 32.41
C LEU A 643 -19.86 -18.30 33.05
N ASP A 644 -20.38 -19.50 33.32
CA ASP A 644 -19.62 -20.62 33.88
C ASP A 644 -18.52 -21.10 32.92
N HIS A 645 -18.75 -21.00 31.60
CA HIS A 645 -17.79 -21.45 30.58
C HIS A 645 -16.91 -20.33 30.00
N MET A 646 -17.48 -19.14 29.74
CA MET A 646 -16.81 -18.04 29.05
C MET A 646 -16.28 -16.96 30.00
N GLY A 647 -16.55 -17.11 31.31
CA GLY A 647 -16.18 -16.14 32.32
C GLY A 647 -17.12 -14.93 32.36
N THR A 648 -16.75 -13.94 33.16
CA THR A 648 -17.61 -12.81 33.48
C THR A 648 -17.83 -11.88 32.27
N ASN A 649 -19.09 -11.61 31.94
CA ASN A 649 -19.48 -10.73 30.84
C ASN A 649 -20.51 -9.69 31.31
N LEU A 650 -20.17 -8.41 31.17
CA LEU A 650 -20.97 -7.27 31.64
C LEU A 650 -22.38 -7.26 31.02
N GLU A 651 -22.48 -7.47 29.71
CA GLU A 651 -23.75 -7.49 28.99
C GLU A 651 -24.68 -8.58 29.54
N ILE A 652 -24.11 -9.75 29.83
CA ILE A 652 -24.85 -10.91 30.32
C ILE A 652 -25.30 -10.72 31.77
N LEU A 653 -24.46 -10.12 32.63
CA LEU A 653 -24.86 -9.76 34.00
C LEU A 653 -26.01 -8.76 34.02
N ASN A 654 -25.98 -7.74 33.15
CA ASN A 654 -27.07 -6.78 33.00
C ASN A 654 -28.35 -7.46 32.51
N SER A 655 -28.25 -8.40 31.57
CA SER A 655 -29.39 -9.19 31.10
C SER A 655 -29.97 -10.10 32.20
N ILE A 656 -29.12 -10.76 33.00
CA ILE A 656 -29.56 -11.56 34.16
C ILE A 656 -30.31 -10.69 35.16
N GLY A 657 -29.77 -9.51 35.52
CA GLY A 657 -30.42 -8.59 36.45
C GLY A 657 -31.77 -8.10 35.92
N THR A 658 -31.84 -7.80 34.61
CA THR A 658 -33.09 -7.44 33.93
C THR A 658 -34.12 -8.58 33.99
N CYS A 659 -33.70 -9.82 33.74
CA CYS A 659 -34.59 -10.97 33.85
C CYS A 659 -35.12 -11.16 35.28
N TYR A 660 -34.26 -11.07 36.31
CA TYR A 660 -34.70 -11.16 37.72
C TYR A 660 -35.67 -10.04 38.10
N TYR A 661 -35.40 -8.82 37.65
CA TYR A 661 -36.29 -7.68 37.85
C TYR A 661 -37.67 -7.92 37.23
N LEU A 662 -37.72 -8.42 35.99
CA LEU A 662 -38.97 -8.75 35.31
C LEU A 662 -39.74 -9.92 35.94
N LEU A 663 -39.03 -10.82 36.63
CA LEU A 663 -39.61 -11.87 37.48
C LEU A 663 -40.05 -11.37 38.87
N GLY A 664 -39.71 -10.14 39.25
CA GLY A 664 -40.01 -9.55 40.55
C GLY A 664 -39.01 -9.86 41.67
N ASP A 665 -37.90 -10.56 41.37
CA ASP A 665 -36.84 -10.84 42.33
C ASP A 665 -35.84 -9.66 42.39
N MET A 666 -36.24 -8.62 43.11
CA MET A 666 -35.45 -7.40 43.27
C MET A 666 -34.09 -7.64 43.94
N ALA A 667 -34.00 -8.65 44.81
CA ALA A 667 -32.78 -8.94 45.55
C ALA A 667 -31.71 -9.52 44.61
N GLN A 668 -32.07 -10.51 43.78
CA GLN A 668 -31.14 -11.08 42.81
C GLN A 668 -30.83 -10.12 41.66
N ALA A 669 -31.80 -9.28 41.26
CA ALA A 669 -31.58 -8.23 40.27
C ALA A 669 -30.48 -7.26 40.73
N LEU A 670 -30.57 -6.78 41.98
CA LEU A 670 -29.57 -5.89 42.57
C LEU A 670 -28.19 -6.55 42.60
N VAL A 671 -28.08 -7.79 43.06
CA VAL A 671 -26.80 -8.53 43.11
C VAL A 671 -26.16 -8.66 41.73
N ALA A 672 -26.94 -8.93 40.69
CA ALA A 672 -26.42 -9.05 39.32
C ALA A 672 -25.89 -7.72 38.79
N TRP A 673 -26.61 -6.61 39.02
CA TRP A 673 -26.19 -5.28 38.59
C TRP A 673 -25.02 -4.72 39.41
N GLU A 674 -24.95 -5.00 40.71
CA GLU A 674 -23.79 -4.62 41.54
C GLU A 674 -22.51 -5.28 41.02
N LYS A 675 -22.55 -6.60 40.72
CA LYS A 675 -21.42 -7.30 40.09
C LYS A 675 -21.04 -6.72 38.73
N SER A 676 -22.02 -6.29 37.94
CA SER A 676 -21.75 -5.60 36.68
C SER A 676 -21.03 -4.27 36.90
N LEU A 677 -21.49 -3.48 37.88
CA LEU A 677 -20.93 -2.17 38.24
C LEU A 677 -19.53 -2.27 38.85
N GLU A 678 -19.21 -3.34 39.55
CA GLU A 678 -17.84 -3.62 40.02
C GLU A 678 -16.85 -3.76 38.85
N ILE A 679 -17.27 -4.31 37.72
CA ILE A 679 -16.43 -4.49 36.52
C ILE A 679 -16.27 -3.17 35.77
N ASN A 680 -17.36 -2.42 35.61
CA ASN A 680 -17.32 -1.10 35.00
C ASN A 680 -18.24 -0.11 35.74
N PRO A 681 -17.69 0.73 36.62
CA PRO A 681 -18.48 1.71 37.37
C PRO A 681 -19.08 2.83 36.51
N ASN A 682 -18.57 3.05 35.29
CA ASN A 682 -18.94 4.16 34.41
C ASN A 682 -19.94 3.76 33.31
N GLN A 683 -20.56 2.59 33.40
CA GLN A 683 -21.59 2.18 32.46
C GLN A 683 -22.84 3.07 32.56
N GLU A 684 -23.59 3.18 31.45
CA GLU A 684 -24.84 3.95 31.39
C GLU A 684 -25.83 3.37 32.42
N LYS A 685 -26.32 4.24 33.30
CA LYS A 685 -27.12 3.85 34.48
C LYS A 685 -28.59 3.68 34.18
#